data_AF-A0A9P1D4M5-F1
#
_entry.id   AF-A0A9P1D4M5-F1
#
_cell.length_a   1.000
_cell.length_b   1.000
_cell.length_c   1.000
_cell.angle_alpha   90.00
_cell.angle_beta   90.00
_cell.angle_gamma   90.00
#
_symmetry.space_group_name_H-M   'P 1'
#
loop_
_entity.id
_entity.type
_entity.pdbx_description
1 polymer ?
#
loop_
_entity_poly.entity_id
_entity_poly.type
_entity_poly.pdbx_seq_one_letter_code
_entity_poly.pdbx_strand_id
1 'polypeptide(L)'
;MCPHYTSRPMHPCWRMLGLLSALVTTSGLIHRESHEQTRTLSLAVGNSSGTGRWNFCANQWEECRCNGKIRWGHGQTWKVIDPPSHMTAFTVKCSIEHLQDVLPGDTRKHCQCQGQVLSKNFDSSTLTSFAEDAAMTKLAGKDSEWIFCSNQWQECQCNNHVRWGTAKRWKLISPKKVGALFSVKCDVNSLGDPVPGEDGKHCQCLVSHGSLFERQLNPMLLDERTADGFGAKLVASCDLFEAGKSAGPEGQAQWQAAEPFCSKAWEDKAEKDASLHAGPHRLSLGSLQKLMEARIDARFEENYQHLVDKDGWLDKAFVNYFAGAPGSKHANMTEQLIRSVHMFSKNPIVVLHLGSRAPDSWTAKRFPRLLLLHAAPMGPDAHRSFNFNKLRSFLISRARVGVELDSDQFVGPGVDYMFEMTQKEITENYSMPIMPVHFYSFTQADTPHNVWWQRFCPDPPACKPHSMRWSHAHPTWTFWSLPFVGRWLRRHFRDELLLATTGNGGLHLGELPVSEIPEDEDLLNVATWEEKGTKQWCKFDNDYHEFVDMLRWNPQDGHHTTTGDIASDPKFYPDGAAKAFFTAHNCKDPSATAKMLDEIKSRWEEGLYPPSTITFKGRFWASGSELRKEHPELPCIF
;
A
#
# COMPACT_ATOMS: atom_id res chain seq x y z
N MET A 1 -34.65 -0.55 30.16
CA MET A 1 -34.37 -1.86 30.80
C MET A 1 -34.20 -2.90 29.70
N CYS A 2 -32.96 -3.16 29.30
CA CYS A 2 -32.50 -4.29 28.49
C CYS A 2 -31.08 -4.64 28.99
N PRO A 3 -30.67 -5.93 28.97
CA PRO A 3 -29.75 -6.46 29.96
C PRO A 3 -28.27 -6.41 29.55
N HIS A 4 -27.45 -6.34 30.61
CA HIS A 4 -26.00 -6.41 30.64
C HIS A 4 -25.41 -7.65 29.93
N TYR A 5 -24.38 -7.42 29.12
CA TYR A 5 -23.37 -8.44 28.81
C TYR A 5 -22.23 -8.33 29.83
N THR A 6 -22.13 -9.32 30.72
CA THR A 6 -21.03 -9.48 31.67
C THR A 6 -19.95 -10.38 31.09
N SER A 7 -18.72 -9.90 31.19
CA SER A 7 -17.46 -10.61 30.97
C SER A 7 -17.32 -11.85 31.87
N ARG A 8 -16.73 -12.93 31.34
CA ARG A 8 -16.21 -14.05 32.14
C ARG A 8 -14.68 -14.00 32.19
N PRO A 9 -14.04 -14.19 33.35
CA PRO A 9 -12.61 -14.37 33.47
C PRO A 9 -12.26 -15.87 33.39
N MET A 10 -11.13 -16.20 32.77
CA MET A 10 -10.49 -17.52 32.91
C MET A 10 -9.33 -17.42 33.92
N HIS A 11 -9.39 -18.24 34.97
CA HIS A 11 -8.27 -18.48 35.88
C HIS A 11 -7.44 -19.71 35.45
N PRO A 12 -6.17 -19.79 35.88
CA PRO A 12 -5.16 -20.69 35.32
C PRO A 12 -4.96 -21.95 36.16
N CYS A 13 -4.49 -23.03 35.52
CA CYS A 13 -3.94 -24.19 36.21
C CYS A 13 -2.88 -24.85 35.31
N TRP A 14 -1.62 -24.84 35.74
CA TRP A 14 -0.78 -26.02 36.03
C TRP A 14 0.70 -25.62 36.05
N ARG A 15 1.33 -25.82 37.22
CA ARG A 15 2.78 -25.89 37.42
C ARG A 15 3.28 -27.24 36.90
N MET A 16 4.48 -27.28 36.33
CA MET A 16 5.40 -28.38 36.61
C MET A 16 6.86 -27.89 36.66
N LEU A 17 7.51 -28.30 37.74
CA LEU A 17 8.93 -28.14 38.06
C LEU A 17 9.78 -29.10 37.23
N GLY A 18 10.98 -28.67 36.85
CA GLY A 18 12.05 -29.52 36.36
C GLY A 18 13.40 -28.81 36.44
N LEU A 19 14.14 -29.06 37.52
CA LEU A 19 15.51 -28.62 37.77
C LEU A 19 16.44 -29.83 37.56
N LEU A 20 17.51 -29.70 36.78
CA LEU A 20 18.91 -30.04 37.12
C LEU A 20 19.85 -30.15 35.88
N SER A 21 20.92 -29.34 35.94
CA SER A 21 22.34 -29.58 35.61
C SER A 21 22.77 -30.20 34.26
N ALA A 22 23.67 -29.52 33.52
CA ALA A 22 25.13 -29.63 33.71
C ALA A 22 25.97 -28.89 32.63
N LEU A 23 27.12 -28.42 33.12
CA LEU A 23 28.32 -27.79 32.55
C LEU A 23 29.01 -28.40 31.29
N VAL A 24 29.62 -27.48 30.50
CA VAL A 24 31.05 -27.46 30.03
C VAL A 24 31.50 -28.03 28.66
N THR A 25 31.97 -27.07 27.83
CA THR A 25 33.07 -27.05 26.82
C THR A 25 33.11 -28.01 25.64
N THR A 26 33.34 -27.49 24.42
CA THR A 26 34.67 -27.41 23.78
C THR A 26 34.62 -26.79 22.37
N SER A 27 35.73 -26.15 22.01
CA SER A 27 36.08 -25.48 20.76
C SER A 27 36.11 -26.39 19.54
N GLY A 28 35.88 -25.83 18.34
CA GLY A 28 36.10 -26.54 17.07
C GLY A 28 36.10 -25.60 15.86
N LEU A 29 37.27 -25.07 15.51
CA LEU A 29 37.59 -24.44 14.23
C LEU A 29 37.57 -25.51 13.12
N ILE A 30 36.78 -25.33 12.06
CA ILE A 30 36.94 -26.07 10.80
C ILE A 30 36.84 -25.10 9.61
N HIS A 31 37.98 -24.89 8.97
CA HIS A 31 38.11 -24.38 7.61
C HIS A 31 37.49 -25.38 6.63
N ARG A 32 36.73 -24.91 5.63
CA ARG A 32 36.42 -25.70 4.44
C ARG A 32 36.55 -24.84 3.18
N GLU A 33 37.55 -25.16 2.38
CA GLU A 33 37.76 -24.73 1.01
C GLU A 33 36.69 -25.34 0.09
N SER A 34 36.17 -24.53 -0.84
CA SER A 34 35.25 -24.95 -1.89
C SER A 34 36.01 -25.21 -3.19
N HIS A 35 36.04 -26.47 -3.62
CA HIS A 35 36.43 -26.85 -4.98
C HIS A 35 35.17 -27.07 -5.82
N GLU A 36 34.98 -26.23 -6.83
CA GLU A 36 33.93 -26.32 -7.82
C GLU A 36 34.42 -27.19 -9.00
N GLN A 37 33.79 -28.34 -9.22
CA GLN A 37 34.01 -29.20 -10.39
C GLN A 37 32.72 -29.34 -11.19
N THR A 38 32.71 -28.69 -12.35
CA THR A 38 31.69 -28.82 -13.39
C THR A 38 31.78 -30.21 -14.02
N ARG A 39 30.74 -31.03 -13.88
CA ARG A 39 30.58 -32.29 -14.62
C ARG A 39 29.33 -32.25 -15.50
N THR A 40 29.58 -32.28 -16.80
CA THR A 40 28.64 -32.62 -17.87
C THR A 40 28.21 -34.08 -17.73
N LEU A 41 26.90 -34.36 -17.69
CA LEU A 41 26.37 -35.73 -17.59
C LEU A 41 25.50 -36.05 -18.81
N SER A 42 25.98 -37.03 -19.57
CA SER A 42 25.31 -37.71 -20.67
C SER A 42 24.26 -38.70 -20.16
N LEU A 43 23.14 -38.77 -20.90
CA LEU A 43 22.00 -39.66 -20.65
C LEU A 43 22.33 -41.11 -21.00
N ALA A 44 22.18 -42.01 -20.04
CA ALA A 44 22.01 -43.44 -20.28
C ALA A 44 20.72 -43.90 -19.56
N VAL A 45 19.85 -44.57 -20.32
CA VAL A 45 18.56 -45.11 -19.87
C VAL A 45 18.80 -46.44 -19.17
N GLY A 46 18.42 -46.52 -17.89
CA GLY A 46 18.40 -47.75 -17.10
C GLY A 46 17.21 -47.75 -16.14
N ASN A 47 16.40 -48.80 -16.20
CA ASN A 47 15.26 -49.05 -15.32
C ASN A 47 15.75 -49.30 -13.88
N SER A 48 15.43 -48.37 -12.97
CA SER A 48 15.55 -48.58 -11.52
C SER A 48 14.29 -48.08 -10.82
N SER A 49 13.91 -48.77 -9.75
CA SER A 49 12.78 -48.48 -8.86
C SER A 49 12.87 -47.06 -8.30
N GLY A 50 12.30 -46.11 -9.04
CA GLY A 50 12.56 -44.69 -8.89
C GLY A 50 11.84 -44.06 -7.71
N THR A 51 12.60 -43.26 -6.95
CA THR A 51 12.06 -42.14 -6.18
C THR A 51 11.29 -41.25 -7.16
N GLY A 52 9.96 -41.45 -7.25
CA GLY A 52 9.13 -40.80 -8.26
C GLY A 52 9.36 -39.29 -8.24
N ARG A 53 9.77 -38.74 -9.38
CA ARG A 53 10.00 -37.31 -9.58
C ARG A 53 8.73 -36.55 -9.25
N TRP A 54 8.84 -35.51 -8.42
CA TRP A 54 7.74 -34.60 -8.13
C TRP A 54 7.65 -33.55 -9.23
N ASN A 55 6.49 -33.48 -9.88
CA ASN A 55 6.21 -32.50 -10.93
C ASN A 55 5.38 -31.37 -10.35
N PHE A 56 5.71 -30.12 -10.66
CA PHE A 56 4.86 -28.97 -10.31
C PHE A 56 3.44 -29.22 -10.82
N CYS A 57 2.43 -29.01 -9.97
CA CYS A 57 1.05 -29.31 -10.28
C CYS A 57 0.15 -28.07 -10.25
N ALA A 58 0.17 -27.30 -9.16
CA ALA A 58 -0.69 -26.12 -8.97
C ALA A 58 -0.11 -25.19 -7.90
N ASN A 59 -0.29 -23.88 -8.02
CA ASN A 59 0.10 -22.91 -6.98
C ASN A 59 -0.82 -22.94 -5.75
N GLN A 60 -0.47 -22.14 -4.75
CA GLN A 60 -1.41 -21.76 -3.71
C GLN A 60 -2.70 -21.20 -4.32
N TRP A 61 -3.86 -21.61 -3.78
CA TRP A 61 -5.22 -21.27 -4.21
C TRP A 61 -5.74 -21.96 -5.48
N GLU A 62 -4.93 -22.80 -6.13
CA GLU A 62 -5.34 -23.55 -7.32
C GLU A 62 -5.77 -25.00 -7.00
N GLU A 63 -6.20 -25.76 -8.01
CA GLU A 63 -6.52 -27.18 -7.86
C GLU A 63 -5.49 -28.05 -8.60
N CYS A 64 -4.87 -28.98 -7.87
CA CYS A 64 -3.99 -30.00 -8.43
C CYS A 64 -4.75 -31.31 -8.61
N ARG A 65 -4.83 -31.82 -9.84
CA ARG A 65 -5.34 -33.16 -10.13
C ARG A 65 -4.18 -34.07 -10.55
N CYS A 66 -4.00 -35.17 -9.81
CA CYS A 66 -2.83 -36.04 -9.91
C CYS A 66 -3.25 -37.51 -9.91
N ASN A 67 -2.56 -38.34 -10.70
CA ASN A 67 -2.73 -39.81 -10.67
C ASN A 67 -1.74 -40.55 -9.74
N GLY A 68 -1.20 -39.83 -8.76
CA GLY A 68 -0.26 -40.32 -7.75
C GLY A 68 -0.32 -39.43 -6.52
N LYS A 69 0.68 -39.48 -5.64
CA LYS A 69 0.66 -38.64 -4.41
C LYS A 69 0.76 -37.16 -4.75
N ILE A 70 0.15 -36.31 -3.93
CA ILE A 70 0.35 -34.84 -4.00
C ILE A 70 1.20 -34.42 -2.81
N ARG A 71 2.08 -33.44 -2.95
CA ARG A 71 2.71 -32.77 -1.80
C ARG A 71 2.48 -31.27 -1.85
N TRP A 72 2.23 -30.67 -0.70
CA TRP A 72 1.90 -29.25 -0.51
C TRP A 72 2.97 -28.60 0.36
N GLY A 73 3.58 -27.51 -0.12
CA GLY A 73 4.65 -26.80 0.60
C GLY A 73 5.60 -26.06 -0.33
N HIS A 74 6.80 -25.75 0.15
CA HIS A 74 7.85 -25.06 -0.59
C HIS A 74 9.23 -25.37 0.00
N GLY A 75 10.28 -25.35 -0.81
CA GLY A 75 11.66 -25.58 -0.35
C GLY A 75 11.87 -26.96 0.31
N GLN A 76 12.20 -26.96 1.60
CA GLN A 76 12.45 -28.18 2.39
C GLN A 76 11.22 -28.69 3.16
N THR A 77 10.12 -27.95 3.17
CA THR A 77 8.95 -28.26 3.99
C THR A 77 7.78 -28.67 3.10
N TRP A 78 7.35 -29.93 3.21
CA TRP A 78 6.30 -30.52 2.39
C TRP A 78 5.37 -31.42 3.21
N LYS A 79 4.06 -31.28 3.01
CA LYS A 79 3.04 -32.23 3.48
C LYS A 79 2.59 -33.11 2.32
N VAL A 80 2.82 -34.41 2.43
CA VAL A 80 2.38 -35.40 1.46
C VAL A 80 0.92 -35.77 1.72
N ILE A 81 0.16 -35.89 0.65
CA ILE A 81 -1.26 -36.21 0.59
C ILE A 81 -1.38 -37.46 -0.28
N ASP A 82 -1.78 -38.57 0.34
CA ASP A 82 -1.98 -39.83 -0.35
C ASP A 82 -3.32 -39.86 -1.10
N PRO A 83 -3.39 -40.53 -2.27
CA PRO A 83 -4.65 -40.74 -2.97
C PRO A 83 -5.63 -41.58 -2.10
N PRO A 84 -6.93 -41.32 -2.18
CA PRO A 84 -7.94 -42.22 -1.62
C PRO A 84 -7.79 -43.63 -2.20
N SER A 85 -8.01 -44.68 -1.39
CA SER A 85 -7.66 -46.10 -1.63
C SER A 85 -8.21 -46.74 -2.93
N HIS A 86 -9.08 -46.05 -3.66
CA HIS A 86 -9.76 -46.55 -4.86
C HIS A 86 -9.72 -45.58 -6.05
N MET A 87 -8.99 -44.47 -5.93
CA MET A 87 -8.92 -43.46 -6.99
C MET A 87 -7.64 -43.58 -7.79
N THR A 88 -7.78 -43.77 -9.11
CA THR A 88 -6.65 -43.68 -10.06
C THR A 88 -6.20 -42.23 -10.27
N ALA A 89 -7.02 -41.26 -9.88
CA ALA A 89 -6.70 -39.84 -9.84
C ALA A 89 -7.56 -39.11 -8.83
N PHE A 90 -6.99 -38.13 -8.13
CA PHE A 90 -7.74 -37.27 -7.22
C PHE A 90 -7.33 -35.80 -7.37
N THR A 91 -8.22 -34.91 -6.94
CA THR A 91 -8.04 -33.46 -7.02
C THR A 91 -7.92 -32.89 -5.61
N VAL A 92 -6.96 -32.02 -5.40
CA VAL A 92 -6.75 -31.29 -4.15
C VAL A 92 -6.77 -29.80 -4.44
N LYS A 93 -7.54 -29.03 -3.68
CA LYS A 93 -7.43 -27.58 -3.65
C LYS A 93 -6.21 -27.20 -2.81
N CYS A 94 -5.20 -26.66 -3.48
CA CYS A 94 -3.89 -26.33 -2.95
C CYS A 94 -3.94 -25.02 -2.19
N SER A 95 -4.69 -24.96 -1.09
CA SER A 95 -4.82 -23.73 -0.31
C SER A 95 -4.70 -23.97 1.18
N ILE A 96 -4.29 -22.94 1.92
CA ILE A 96 -4.19 -22.96 3.39
C ILE A 96 -5.56 -23.12 4.08
N GLU A 97 -6.67 -22.92 3.36
CA GLU A 97 -8.02 -23.22 3.86
C GLU A 97 -8.34 -24.72 3.85
N HIS A 98 -7.81 -25.46 2.86
CA HIS A 98 -8.15 -26.88 2.64
C HIS A 98 -7.03 -27.80 3.10
N LEU A 99 -5.80 -27.29 3.15
CA LEU A 99 -4.60 -27.97 3.58
C LEU A 99 -4.02 -27.20 4.75
N GLN A 100 -3.44 -27.91 5.70
CA GLN A 100 -2.69 -27.29 6.80
C GLN A 100 -1.61 -26.36 6.22
N ASP A 101 -1.53 -25.13 6.74
CA ASP A 101 -0.44 -24.22 6.39
C ASP A 101 0.87 -24.75 6.96
N VAL A 102 1.64 -25.42 6.09
CA VAL A 102 2.93 -26.03 6.46
C VAL A 102 4.05 -25.00 6.57
N LEU A 103 3.86 -23.80 6.02
CA LEU A 103 4.81 -22.70 6.00
C LEU A 103 4.05 -21.38 6.15
N PRO A 104 3.55 -21.06 7.36
CA PRO A 104 2.85 -19.80 7.61
C PRO A 104 3.66 -18.59 7.13
N GLY A 105 3.03 -17.71 6.36
CA GLY A 105 3.67 -16.51 5.77
C GLY A 105 4.36 -16.71 4.42
N ASP A 106 4.75 -17.93 4.02
CA ASP A 106 5.36 -18.14 2.69
C ASP A 106 4.27 -18.22 1.60
N THR A 107 4.25 -17.27 0.67
CA THR A 107 3.29 -17.21 -0.45
C THR A 107 3.65 -18.14 -1.62
N ARG A 108 4.85 -18.74 -1.62
CA ARG A 108 5.36 -19.61 -2.69
C ARG A 108 4.96 -21.07 -2.52
N LYS A 109 4.12 -21.37 -1.53
CA LYS A 109 3.58 -22.71 -1.32
C LYS A 109 2.84 -23.17 -2.58
N HIS A 110 3.05 -24.42 -2.96
CA HIS A 110 2.41 -25.00 -4.13
C HIS A 110 2.23 -26.50 -3.95
N CYS A 111 1.40 -27.10 -4.80
CA CYS A 111 1.27 -28.53 -4.94
C CYS A 111 2.22 -29.09 -5.99
N GLN A 112 2.77 -30.26 -5.70
CA GLN A 112 3.49 -31.09 -6.67
C GLN A 112 2.89 -32.50 -6.70
N CYS A 113 2.93 -33.16 -7.86
CA CYS A 113 2.37 -34.47 -8.13
C CYS A 113 3.50 -35.49 -8.34
N GLN A 114 3.47 -36.60 -7.59
CA GLN A 114 4.31 -37.78 -7.79
C GLN A 114 3.60 -38.73 -8.77
N GLY A 115 3.52 -38.28 -10.02
CA GLY A 115 2.77 -38.92 -11.09
C GLY A 115 2.60 -37.99 -12.28
N GLN A 116 1.67 -38.33 -13.14
CA GLN A 116 1.17 -37.46 -14.20
C GLN A 116 0.20 -36.44 -13.61
N VAL A 117 0.53 -35.16 -13.77
CA VAL A 117 -0.41 -34.06 -13.55
C VAL A 117 -1.48 -34.19 -14.61
N LEU A 118 -2.70 -34.49 -14.18
CA LEU A 118 -3.86 -34.52 -15.06
C LEU A 118 -4.37 -33.09 -15.07
N SER A 119 -3.89 -32.28 -16.00
CA SER A 119 -4.43 -30.93 -16.18
C SER A 119 -5.95 -31.03 -16.19
N LYS A 120 -6.65 -30.11 -15.50
CA LYS A 120 -8.03 -29.82 -15.89
C LYS A 120 -8.00 -29.71 -17.42
N ASN A 121 -9.06 -30.14 -18.10
CA ASN A 121 -9.30 -29.68 -19.46
C ASN A 121 -9.49 -28.15 -19.36
N PHE A 122 -8.39 -27.43 -19.14
CA PHE A 122 -8.23 -26.04 -19.45
C PHE A 122 -8.50 -26.07 -20.93
N ASP A 123 -9.66 -25.55 -21.29
CA ASP A 123 -10.13 -25.54 -22.66
C ASP A 123 -9.00 -24.96 -23.50
N SER A 124 -8.22 -25.85 -24.13
CA SER A 124 -6.98 -25.47 -24.82
C SER A 124 -7.29 -24.58 -26.02
N SER A 125 -8.57 -24.40 -26.33
CA SER A 125 -9.13 -23.53 -27.35
C SER A 125 -8.94 -22.03 -27.09
N THR A 126 -8.45 -21.59 -25.91
CA THR A 126 -8.17 -20.17 -25.64
C THR A 126 -6.75 -19.87 -25.18
N LEU A 127 -5.83 -20.83 -25.29
CA LEU A 127 -4.42 -20.62 -24.99
C LEU A 127 -3.68 -20.16 -26.24
N THR A 128 -3.58 -18.85 -26.38
CA THR A 128 -2.96 -18.21 -27.55
C THR A 128 -1.44 -18.42 -27.54
N SER A 129 -0.92 -19.07 -28.57
CA SER A 129 0.53 -19.17 -28.82
C SER A 129 1.08 -17.79 -29.26
N PHE A 130 2.40 -17.56 -29.17
CA PHE A 130 3.04 -16.33 -29.68
C PHE A 130 2.64 -15.96 -31.12
N ALA A 131 2.21 -16.94 -31.93
CA ALA A 131 1.72 -16.72 -33.28
C ALA A 131 0.39 -15.94 -33.35
N GLU A 132 -0.48 -16.07 -32.34
CA GLU A 132 -1.76 -15.36 -32.31
C GLU A 132 -1.59 -13.91 -31.81
N ASP A 133 -0.64 -13.62 -30.93
CA ASP A 133 -0.29 -12.23 -30.56
C ASP A 133 0.25 -11.46 -31.78
N ALA A 134 1.07 -12.12 -32.61
CA ALA A 134 1.52 -11.57 -33.90
C ALA A 134 0.36 -11.37 -34.90
N ALA A 135 -0.58 -12.32 -34.97
CA ALA A 135 -1.77 -12.20 -35.82
C ALA A 135 -2.70 -11.07 -35.35
N MET A 136 -2.83 -10.86 -34.04
CA MET A 136 -3.63 -9.78 -33.47
C MET A 136 -2.98 -8.41 -33.65
N THR A 137 -1.65 -8.32 -33.50
CA THR A 137 -0.91 -7.10 -33.86
C THR A 137 -1.14 -6.76 -35.34
N LYS A 138 -1.28 -7.77 -36.20
CA LYS A 138 -1.62 -7.58 -37.61
C LYS A 138 -3.08 -7.15 -37.84
N LEU A 139 -4.01 -7.62 -37.02
CA LEU A 139 -5.43 -7.24 -37.03
C LEU A 139 -5.69 -5.84 -36.45
N ALA A 140 -4.87 -5.40 -35.50
CA ALA A 140 -5.00 -4.10 -34.84
C ALA A 140 -4.72 -2.90 -35.77
N GLY A 141 -4.26 -3.16 -37.00
CA GLY A 141 -3.77 -2.14 -37.91
C GLY A 141 -2.39 -1.63 -37.46
N LYS A 142 -1.72 -0.87 -38.33
CA LYS A 142 -0.42 -0.24 -38.00
C LYS A 142 -0.54 0.87 -36.94
N ASP A 143 -1.76 1.24 -36.58
CA ASP A 143 -2.08 2.42 -35.78
C ASP A 143 -2.63 2.06 -34.39
N SER A 144 -2.25 0.90 -33.83
CA SER A 144 -2.65 0.51 -32.47
C SER A 144 -1.48 -0.04 -31.65
N GLU A 145 -1.53 0.18 -30.34
CA GLU A 145 -0.51 -0.24 -29.37
C GLU A 145 -1.14 -0.92 -28.14
N TRP A 146 -0.40 -1.86 -27.54
CA TRP A 146 -0.76 -2.45 -26.24
C TRP A 146 -0.26 -1.56 -25.10
N ILE A 147 -1.19 -0.91 -24.40
CA ILE A 147 -0.89 0.01 -23.31
C ILE A 147 -1.20 -0.65 -21.96
N PHE A 148 -0.32 -0.50 -20.98
CA PHE A 148 -0.57 -0.95 -19.61
C PHE A 148 -1.89 -0.38 -19.09
N CYS A 149 -2.72 -1.22 -18.48
CA CYS A 149 -4.05 -0.80 -18.04
C CYS A 149 -4.22 -0.92 -16.52
N SER A 150 -3.85 -2.06 -15.94
CA SER A 150 -3.98 -2.31 -14.51
C SER A 150 -3.10 -3.47 -14.05
N ASN A 151 -2.68 -3.45 -12.79
CA ASN A 151 -1.99 -4.56 -12.15
C ASN A 151 -2.95 -5.71 -11.81
N GLN A 152 -2.41 -6.83 -11.32
CA GLN A 152 -3.20 -7.90 -10.73
C GLN A 152 -4.10 -7.36 -9.60
N TRP A 153 -5.32 -7.89 -9.51
CA TRP A 153 -6.38 -7.51 -8.56
C TRP A 153 -7.06 -6.15 -8.81
N GLN A 154 -6.71 -5.47 -9.91
CA GLN A 154 -7.30 -4.19 -10.28
C GLN A 154 -8.27 -4.33 -11.47
N GLU A 155 -9.03 -3.28 -11.76
CA GLU A 155 -9.94 -3.22 -12.90
C GLU A 155 -9.29 -2.46 -14.07
N CYS A 156 -9.32 -3.06 -15.25
CA CYS A 156 -8.94 -2.44 -16.50
C CYS A 156 -10.20 -2.07 -17.31
N GLN A 157 -10.33 -0.83 -17.75
CA GLN A 157 -11.35 -0.42 -18.71
C GLN A 157 -10.72 -0.27 -20.10
N CYS A 158 -11.33 -0.86 -21.12
CA CYS A 158 -10.84 -0.83 -22.49
C CYS A 158 -12.01 -0.71 -23.47
N ASN A 159 -11.83 -0.05 -24.61
CA ASN A 159 -12.82 -0.02 -25.70
C ASN A 159 -12.54 -1.04 -26.82
N ASN A 160 -11.48 -1.85 -26.64
CA ASN A 160 -10.98 -2.83 -27.59
C ASN A 160 -10.45 -4.07 -26.83
N HIS A 161 -9.62 -4.92 -27.42
CA HIS A 161 -9.14 -6.14 -26.76
C HIS A 161 -8.28 -5.84 -25.52
N VAL A 162 -8.38 -6.70 -24.52
CA VAL A 162 -7.51 -6.73 -23.34
C VAL A 162 -6.66 -7.99 -23.39
N ARG A 163 -5.39 -7.91 -23.01
CA ARG A 163 -4.55 -9.09 -22.75
C ARG A 163 -4.13 -9.16 -21.29
N TRP A 164 -4.17 -10.35 -20.70
CA TRP A 164 -3.88 -10.63 -19.30
C TRP A 164 -2.73 -11.64 -19.17
N GLY A 165 -1.67 -11.32 -18.42
CA GLY A 165 -0.53 -12.21 -18.23
C GLY A 165 0.80 -11.48 -18.06
N THR A 166 1.88 -12.06 -18.58
CA THR A 166 3.25 -11.51 -18.58
C THR A 166 3.85 -11.59 -19.98
N ALA A 167 5.05 -11.03 -20.18
CA ALA A 167 5.77 -11.11 -21.45
C ALA A 167 5.96 -12.57 -21.96
N LYS A 168 5.92 -13.57 -21.07
CA LYS A 168 6.04 -14.98 -21.43
C LYS A 168 4.75 -15.55 -22.03
N ARG A 169 3.59 -15.08 -21.57
CA ARG A 169 2.29 -15.57 -22.02
C ARG A 169 1.16 -14.62 -21.68
N TRP A 170 0.30 -14.44 -22.66
CA TRP A 170 -0.89 -13.60 -22.60
C TRP A 170 -2.15 -14.42 -22.83
N LYS A 171 -3.23 -14.07 -22.13
CA LYS A 171 -4.60 -14.49 -22.40
C LYS A 171 -5.36 -13.32 -23.01
N LEU A 172 -5.89 -13.50 -24.21
CA LEU A 172 -6.68 -12.48 -24.88
C LEU A 172 -8.14 -12.47 -24.41
N ILE A 173 -8.69 -11.28 -24.25
CA ILE A 173 -10.05 -11.02 -23.77
C ILE A 173 -10.69 -10.05 -24.76
N SER A 174 -11.73 -10.50 -25.44
CA SER A 174 -12.42 -9.72 -26.47
C SER A 174 -13.61 -8.95 -25.88
N PRO A 175 -13.87 -7.72 -26.33
CA PRO A 175 -15.11 -7.01 -25.99
C PRO A 175 -16.33 -7.79 -26.50
N LYS A 176 -17.46 -7.69 -25.78
CA LYS A 176 -18.76 -8.20 -26.27
C LYS A 176 -19.24 -7.47 -27.53
N LYS A 177 -18.86 -6.19 -27.68
CA LYS A 177 -19.19 -5.33 -28.82
C LYS A 177 -17.97 -4.46 -29.13
N VAL A 178 -17.46 -4.54 -30.35
CA VAL A 178 -16.31 -3.74 -30.81
C VAL A 178 -16.60 -2.24 -30.63
N GLY A 179 -15.64 -1.51 -30.06
CA GLY A 179 -15.73 -0.07 -29.80
C GLY A 179 -16.51 0.32 -28.54
N ALA A 180 -17.20 -0.62 -27.89
CA ALA A 180 -17.85 -0.36 -26.61
C ALA A 180 -16.84 -0.46 -25.47
N LEU A 181 -16.89 0.49 -24.53
CA LEU A 181 -16.17 0.38 -23.27
C LEU A 181 -16.67 -0.84 -22.49
N PHE A 182 -15.73 -1.64 -22.00
CA PHE A 182 -16.00 -2.70 -21.03
C PHE A 182 -14.88 -2.74 -19.99
N SER A 183 -15.22 -3.30 -18.83
CA SER A 183 -14.29 -3.46 -17.72
C SER A 183 -13.95 -4.92 -17.52
N VAL A 184 -12.68 -5.19 -17.22
CA VAL A 184 -12.13 -6.50 -16.93
C VAL A 184 -11.50 -6.45 -15.54
N LYS A 185 -11.90 -7.36 -14.65
CA LYS A 185 -11.21 -7.55 -13.38
C LYS A 185 -9.96 -8.41 -13.61
N CYS A 186 -8.80 -7.80 -13.50
CA CYS A 186 -7.51 -8.36 -13.89
C CYS A 186 -6.94 -9.21 -12.77
N ASP A 187 -7.51 -10.39 -12.58
CA ASP A 187 -7.10 -11.28 -11.50
C ASP A 187 -7.21 -12.75 -11.87
N VAL A 188 -6.44 -13.58 -11.14
CA VAL A 188 -6.34 -15.02 -11.39
C VAL A 188 -7.64 -15.77 -11.11
N ASN A 189 -8.53 -15.26 -10.25
CA ASN A 189 -9.81 -15.89 -9.96
C ASN A 189 -10.80 -15.68 -11.11
N SER A 190 -10.80 -14.48 -11.70
CA SER A 190 -11.72 -14.08 -12.77
C SER A 190 -11.23 -14.54 -14.14
N LEU A 191 -9.92 -14.53 -14.38
CA LEU A 191 -9.32 -14.76 -15.70
C LEU A 191 -8.46 -16.04 -15.79
N GLY A 192 -8.24 -16.72 -14.67
CA GLY A 192 -7.27 -17.82 -14.57
C GLY A 192 -5.83 -17.31 -14.46
N ASP A 193 -4.90 -18.23 -14.18
CA ASP A 193 -3.47 -17.94 -14.13
C ASP A 193 -2.78 -18.39 -15.44
N PRO A 194 -2.52 -17.46 -16.39
CA PRO A 194 -1.82 -17.83 -17.63
C PRO A 194 -0.36 -18.23 -17.37
N VAL A 195 0.25 -17.74 -16.28
CA VAL A 195 1.65 -17.98 -15.91
C VAL A 195 1.75 -18.31 -14.41
N PRO A 196 1.43 -19.58 -14.06
CA PRO A 196 1.49 -20.06 -12.68
C PRO A 196 2.83 -19.76 -12.01
N GLY A 197 2.78 -19.11 -10.84
CA GLY A 197 3.94 -18.89 -9.97
C GLY A 197 4.73 -17.62 -10.27
N GLU A 198 4.31 -16.84 -11.28
CA GLU A 198 4.90 -15.53 -11.56
C GLU A 198 4.06 -14.41 -10.97
N ASP A 199 4.68 -13.65 -10.08
CA ASP A 199 4.17 -12.35 -9.67
C ASP A 199 4.47 -11.34 -10.80
N GLY A 200 3.60 -10.35 -11.03
CA GLY A 200 3.74 -9.40 -12.14
C GLY A 200 2.77 -9.60 -13.31
N LYS A 201 1.76 -10.46 -13.14
CA LYS A 201 0.63 -10.52 -14.06
C LYS A 201 -0.11 -9.18 -14.09
N HIS A 202 -0.46 -8.71 -15.27
CA HIS A 202 -1.16 -7.44 -15.44
C HIS A 202 -2.04 -7.47 -16.70
N CYS A 203 -2.92 -6.48 -16.81
CA CYS A 203 -3.72 -6.25 -18.01
C CYS A 203 -3.10 -5.15 -18.88
N GLN A 204 -3.19 -5.36 -20.18
CA GLN A 204 -2.92 -4.33 -21.19
C GLN A 204 -4.13 -4.18 -22.11
N CYS A 205 -4.43 -2.95 -22.51
CA CYS A 205 -5.52 -2.61 -23.43
C CYS A 205 -4.93 -2.31 -24.82
N LEU A 206 -5.57 -2.81 -25.87
CA LEU A 206 -5.22 -2.47 -27.24
C LEU A 206 -5.82 -1.11 -27.60
N VAL A 207 -5.00 -0.10 -27.83
CA VAL A 207 -5.45 1.28 -28.01
C VAL A 207 -5.10 1.72 -29.42
N SER A 208 -6.10 2.25 -30.13
CA SER A 208 -5.87 2.85 -31.46
C SER A 208 -5.46 4.31 -31.32
N HIS A 209 -4.39 4.68 -32.00
CA HIS A 209 -3.85 6.05 -32.02
C HIS A 209 -4.85 7.05 -32.59
N GLY A 210 -4.90 8.23 -31.98
CA GLY A 210 -5.82 9.33 -32.29
C GLY A 210 -7.26 9.10 -31.81
N SER A 211 -7.58 7.94 -31.25
CA SER A 211 -8.94 7.63 -30.79
C SER A 211 -9.38 8.51 -29.61
N LEU A 212 -10.69 8.68 -29.43
CA LEU A 212 -11.23 9.36 -28.25
C LEU A 212 -10.82 8.66 -26.95
N PHE A 213 -10.67 7.34 -26.98
CA PHE A 213 -10.25 6.55 -25.82
C PHE A 213 -8.80 6.86 -25.43
N GLU A 214 -7.88 6.94 -26.39
CA GLU A 214 -6.48 7.30 -26.15
C GLU A 214 -6.34 8.67 -25.46
N ARG A 215 -7.13 9.66 -25.91
CA ARG A 215 -7.17 11.01 -25.31
C ARG A 215 -7.64 11.05 -23.86
N GLN A 216 -8.35 10.02 -23.41
CA GLN A 216 -8.86 9.89 -22.05
C GLN A 216 -7.96 9.04 -21.16
N LEU A 217 -6.90 8.45 -21.70
CA LEU A 217 -5.94 7.67 -20.93
C LEU A 217 -5.12 8.57 -20.02
N ASN A 218 -4.63 7.97 -18.94
CA ASN A 218 -3.59 8.54 -18.12
C ASN A 218 -2.38 8.85 -19.03
N PRO A 219 -1.98 10.12 -19.19
CA PRO A 219 -0.90 10.54 -20.09
C PRO A 219 0.46 9.95 -19.72
N MET A 220 0.65 9.44 -18.50
CA MET A 220 1.88 8.74 -18.10
C MET A 220 1.98 7.30 -18.65
N LEU A 221 0.93 6.83 -19.31
CA LEU A 221 0.91 5.57 -20.06
C LEU A 221 1.19 5.76 -21.56
N LEU A 222 1.29 7.01 -22.01
CA LEU A 222 1.52 7.39 -23.40
C LEU A 222 2.99 7.82 -23.58
N ASP A 223 3.45 7.88 -24.82
CA ASP A 223 4.69 8.57 -25.12
C ASP A 223 4.55 10.08 -24.87
N GLU A 224 5.68 10.72 -24.57
CA GLU A 224 5.74 12.14 -24.19
C GLU A 224 5.11 13.06 -25.24
N ARG A 225 5.37 12.82 -26.52
CA ARG A 225 4.85 13.66 -27.61
C ARG A 225 3.33 13.57 -27.69
N THR A 226 2.77 12.38 -27.54
CA THR A 226 1.31 12.19 -27.53
C THR A 226 0.67 12.83 -26.30
N ALA A 227 1.26 12.63 -25.11
CA ALA A 227 0.80 13.27 -23.88
C ALA A 227 0.80 14.81 -23.97
N ASP A 228 1.88 15.39 -24.47
CA ASP A 228 2.00 16.85 -24.70
C ASP A 228 0.98 17.33 -25.73
N GLY A 229 0.75 16.57 -26.80
CA GLY A 229 -0.26 16.86 -27.83
C GLY A 229 -1.69 16.89 -27.29
N PHE A 230 -1.96 16.25 -26.15
CA PHE A 230 -3.24 16.30 -25.44
C PHE A 230 -3.30 17.40 -24.36
N GLY A 231 -2.24 18.21 -24.21
CA GLY A 231 -2.17 19.29 -23.22
C GLY A 231 -1.83 18.82 -21.80
N ALA A 232 -1.39 17.58 -21.61
CA ALA A 232 -1.01 17.06 -20.30
C ALA A 232 0.42 17.51 -19.94
N LYS A 233 0.54 18.66 -19.27
CA LYS A 233 1.83 19.26 -18.92
C LYS A 233 2.56 18.48 -17.82
N LEU A 234 3.87 18.26 -17.99
CA LEU A 234 4.75 17.71 -16.95
C LEU A 234 4.92 18.72 -15.80
N VAL A 235 4.60 18.31 -14.58
CA VAL A 235 4.62 19.18 -13.38
C VAL A 235 5.50 18.63 -12.25
N ALA A 236 5.86 17.35 -12.32
CA ALA A 236 6.84 16.72 -11.44
C ALA A 236 7.74 15.82 -12.29
N SER A 237 9.04 15.93 -12.09
CA SER A 237 10.07 15.08 -12.70
C SER A 237 11.40 15.31 -12.00
N CYS A 238 12.36 14.42 -12.24
CA CYS A 238 13.72 14.58 -11.73
C CYS A 238 14.36 15.91 -12.12
N ASP A 239 14.21 16.33 -13.38
CA ASP A 239 14.75 17.61 -13.86
C ASP A 239 14.09 18.81 -13.16
N LEU A 240 12.78 18.75 -12.93
CA LEU A 240 12.06 19.81 -12.22
C LEU A 240 12.43 19.89 -10.74
N PHE A 241 12.69 18.75 -10.10
CA PHE A 241 13.15 18.72 -8.71
C PHE A 241 14.59 19.22 -8.60
N GLU A 242 15.47 18.83 -9.53
CA GLU A 242 16.84 19.32 -9.55
C GLU A 242 16.90 20.83 -9.81
N ALA A 243 16.16 21.33 -10.79
CA ALA A 243 16.10 22.76 -11.08
C ALA A 243 15.54 23.57 -9.90
N GLY A 244 14.57 23.00 -9.18
CA GLY A 244 13.94 23.61 -8.01
C GLY A 244 14.81 23.61 -6.74
N LYS A 245 15.95 22.90 -6.70
CA LYS A 245 16.75 22.74 -5.47
C LYS A 245 17.25 24.05 -4.85
N SER A 246 17.36 25.10 -5.66
CA SER A 246 17.82 26.43 -5.26
C SER A 246 16.68 27.42 -4.97
N ALA A 247 15.40 27.00 -5.07
CA ALA A 247 14.24 27.89 -4.92
C ALA A 247 13.89 28.25 -3.46
N GLY A 248 14.57 27.65 -2.48
CA GLY A 248 14.33 27.87 -1.05
C GLY A 248 14.54 26.58 -0.25
N PRO A 249 14.29 26.62 1.08
CA PRO A 249 14.40 25.45 1.95
C PRO A 249 13.52 24.27 1.49
N GLU A 250 12.32 24.54 0.99
CA GLU A 250 11.41 23.53 0.45
C GLU A 250 11.94 22.86 -0.82
N GLY A 251 12.54 23.64 -1.73
CA GLY A 251 13.18 23.13 -2.94
C GLY A 251 14.39 22.25 -2.62
N GLN A 252 15.20 22.66 -1.66
CA GLN A 252 16.34 21.89 -1.17
C GLN A 252 15.88 20.57 -0.52
N ALA A 253 14.87 20.62 0.36
CA ALA A 253 14.32 19.43 1.01
C ALA A 253 13.70 18.46 0.00
N GLN A 254 12.98 18.96 -1.00
CA GLN A 254 12.45 18.17 -2.11
C GLN A 254 13.56 17.49 -2.92
N TRP A 255 14.63 18.21 -3.28
CA TRP A 255 15.74 17.60 -4.00
C TRP A 255 16.45 16.55 -3.16
N GLN A 256 16.72 16.83 -1.88
CA GLN A 256 17.33 15.83 -0.99
C GLN A 256 16.48 14.54 -0.89
N ALA A 257 15.16 14.68 -0.94
CA ALA A 257 14.24 13.54 -0.97
C ALA A 257 14.26 12.81 -2.32
N ALA A 258 14.29 13.54 -3.44
CA ALA A 258 14.15 13.00 -4.79
C ALA A 258 15.46 12.54 -5.44
N GLU A 259 16.60 13.11 -5.06
CA GLU A 259 17.93 12.85 -5.64
C GLU A 259 18.25 11.35 -5.78
N PRO A 260 17.97 10.49 -4.78
CA PRO A 260 18.30 9.07 -4.90
C PRO A 260 17.49 8.30 -5.95
N PHE A 261 16.37 8.86 -6.40
CA PHE A 261 15.54 8.32 -7.46
C PHE A 261 15.94 8.87 -8.83
N CYS A 262 16.74 9.94 -8.86
CA CYS A 262 16.93 10.79 -10.02
C CYS A 262 18.37 10.84 -10.54
N SER A 263 19.35 10.75 -9.64
CA SER A 263 20.74 11.09 -9.94
C SER A 263 21.61 9.84 -10.11
N LYS A 264 22.24 9.73 -11.29
CA LYS A 264 23.28 8.70 -11.51
C LYS A 264 24.48 8.89 -10.58
N ALA A 265 24.86 10.14 -10.31
CA ALA A 265 25.94 10.44 -9.37
C ALA A 265 25.62 9.97 -7.95
N TRP A 266 24.36 10.05 -7.53
CA TRP A 266 23.94 9.49 -6.24
C TRP A 266 24.04 7.96 -6.24
N GLU A 267 23.59 7.29 -7.30
CA GLU A 267 23.70 5.84 -7.44
C GLU A 267 25.17 5.37 -7.40
N ASP A 268 26.06 6.05 -8.12
CA ASP A 268 27.51 5.73 -8.13
C ASP A 268 28.16 5.93 -6.75
N LYS A 269 27.65 6.89 -5.96
CA LYS A 269 28.06 7.07 -4.56
C LYS A 269 27.53 5.94 -3.69
N ALA A 270 26.26 5.56 -3.85
CA ALA A 270 25.63 4.50 -3.08
C ALA A 270 26.28 3.13 -3.34
N GLU A 271 26.76 2.86 -4.55
CA GLU A 271 27.51 1.63 -4.86
C GLU A 271 28.84 1.52 -4.08
N LYS A 272 29.42 2.65 -3.70
CA LYS A 272 30.70 2.72 -2.96
C LYS A 272 30.51 2.76 -1.43
N ASP A 273 29.30 3.06 -0.97
CA ASP A 273 28.96 3.15 0.45
C ASP A 273 28.20 1.89 0.88
N ALA A 274 28.84 1.06 1.71
CA ALA A 274 28.25 -0.18 2.19
C ALA A 274 26.90 0.02 2.91
N SER A 275 26.66 1.19 3.52
CA SER A 275 25.41 1.50 4.21
C SER A 275 24.25 1.85 3.26
N LEU A 276 24.55 2.12 1.98
CA LEU A 276 23.60 2.46 0.93
C LEU A 276 23.52 1.38 -0.16
N HIS A 277 24.14 0.22 0.09
CA HIS A 277 24.16 -0.86 -0.87
C HIS A 277 22.74 -1.37 -1.12
N ALA A 278 22.38 -1.45 -2.40
CA ALA A 278 21.06 -1.87 -2.81
C ALA A 278 20.98 -3.40 -2.87
N GLY A 279 19.88 -3.96 -2.36
CA GLY A 279 19.64 -5.39 -2.31
C GLY A 279 19.33 -6.01 -3.68
N PRO A 280 19.14 -7.34 -3.71
CA PRO A 280 18.88 -8.10 -4.93
C PRO A 280 17.56 -7.71 -5.62
N HIS A 281 16.59 -7.14 -4.90
CA HIS A 281 15.28 -6.77 -5.44
C HIS A 281 15.13 -5.26 -5.71
N ARG A 282 16.24 -4.55 -5.93
CA ARG A 282 16.23 -3.12 -6.24
C ARG A 282 15.57 -2.82 -7.59
N LEU A 283 14.85 -1.71 -7.67
CA LEU A 283 14.41 -1.15 -8.94
C LEU A 283 15.59 -0.48 -9.66
N SER A 284 15.56 -0.49 -11.00
CA SER A 284 16.55 0.22 -11.82
C SER A 284 16.36 1.74 -11.71
N LEU A 285 17.45 2.51 -11.88
CA LEU A 285 17.38 3.98 -11.86
C LEU A 285 16.35 4.53 -12.85
N GLY A 286 16.28 3.99 -14.07
CA GLY A 286 15.28 4.43 -15.06
C GLY A 286 13.83 4.19 -14.60
N SER A 287 13.56 3.07 -13.92
CA SER A 287 12.25 2.83 -13.30
C SER A 287 11.97 3.81 -12.18
N LEU A 288 12.97 4.11 -11.32
CA LEU A 288 12.83 5.09 -10.24
C LEU A 288 12.56 6.50 -10.79
N GLN A 289 13.28 6.93 -11.82
CA GLN A 289 13.09 8.22 -12.48
C GLN A 289 11.66 8.36 -13.02
N LYS A 290 11.18 7.35 -13.75
CA LYS A 290 9.82 7.32 -14.28
C LYS A 290 8.75 7.36 -13.18
N LEU A 291 9.02 6.74 -12.03
CA LEU A 291 8.13 6.84 -10.87
C LEU A 291 8.13 8.25 -10.25
N MET A 292 9.15 9.07 -10.44
CA MET A 292 9.14 10.45 -9.94
C MET A 292 8.43 11.45 -10.87
N GLU A 293 7.86 10.97 -11.98
CA GLU A 293 7.16 11.82 -12.94
C GLU A 293 5.65 11.90 -12.66
N ALA A 294 5.09 13.10 -12.89
CA ALA A 294 3.66 13.31 -12.96
C ALA A 294 3.28 14.46 -13.91
N ARG A 295 2.14 14.29 -14.56
CA ARG A 295 1.53 15.28 -15.46
C ARG A 295 0.20 15.77 -14.89
N ILE A 296 -0.06 17.07 -14.98
CA ILE A 296 -1.40 17.61 -14.66
C ILE A 296 -2.38 17.17 -15.75
N ASP A 297 -3.57 16.72 -15.34
CA ASP A 297 -4.67 16.47 -16.27
C ASP A 297 -5.06 17.79 -16.97
N ALA A 298 -5.16 17.78 -18.30
CA ALA A 298 -5.43 18.98 -19.10
C ALA A 298 -6.72 19.71 -18.67
N ARG A 299 -7.71 18.99 -18.11
CA ARG A 299 -8.97 19.59 -17.60
C ARG A 299 -8.76 20.46 -16.35
N PHE A 300 -7.61 20.34 -15.70
CA PHE A 300 -7.26 20.98 -14.43
C PHE A 300 -6.02 21.88 -14.55
N GLU A 301 -5.57 22.20 -15.78
CA GLU A 301 -4.42 23.09 -15.99
C GLU A 301 -4.68 24.49 -15.40
N GLU A 302 -5.87 25.07 -15.63
CA GLU A 302 -6.24 26.35 -15.03
C GLU A 302 -6.25 26.30 -13.50
N ASN A 303 -6.68 25.16 -12.92
CA ASN A 303 -6.60 24.94 -11.47
C ASN A 303 -5.16 24.98 -10.98
N TYR A 304 -4.27 24.26 -11.66
CA TYR A 304 -2.86 24.26 -11.33
C TYR A 304 -2.29 25.67 -11.35
N GLN A 305 -2.49 26.42 -12.43
CA GLN A 305 -1.92 27.76 -12.61
C GLN A 305 -2.29 28.77 -11.52
N HIS A 306 -3.50 28.69 -10.93
CA HIS A 306 -3.93 29.64 -9.90
C HIS A 306 -3.75 29.14 -8.46
N LEU A 307 -3.55 27.83 -8.26
CA LEU A 307 -3.37 27.24 -6.92
C LEU A 307 -1.90 27.09 -6.53
N VAL A 308 -1.01 26.83 -7.48
CA VAL A 308 0.43 26.73 -7.19
C VAL A 308 1.12 28.08 -7.33
N ASP A 309 2.22 28.26 -6.59
CA ASP A 309 3.08 29.42 -6.80
C ASP A 309 3.98 29.28 -8.04
N LYS A 310 4.81 30.30 -8.28
CA LYS A 310 5.75 30.35 -9.42
C LYS A 310 6.75 29.19 -9.44
N ASP A 311 7.04 28.60 -8.28
CA ASP A 311 7.98 27.50 -8.11
C ASP A 311 7.24 26.14 -8.07
N GLY A 312 5.93 26.13 -8.34
CA GLY A 312 5.10 24.92 -8.40
C GLY A 312 4.74 24.34 -7.04
N TRP A 313 4.80 25.12 -5.97
CA TRP A 313 4.45 24.69 -4.62
C TRP A 313 3.04 25.10 -4.22
N LEU A 314 2.39 24.24 -3.44
CA LEU A 314 1.14 24.52 -2.72
C LEU A 314 1.48 24.87 -1.27
N ASP A 315 0.86 25.91 -0.72
CA ASP A 315 1.07 26.26 0.69
C ASP A 315 0.51 25.18 1.63
N LYS A 316 -0.70 24.71 1.35
CA LYS A 316 -1.41 23.68 2.11
C LYS A 316 -2.21 22.82 1.14
N ALA A 317 -2.17 21.50 1.28
CA ALA A 317 -3.00 20.62 0.46
C ALA A 317 -3.33 19.32 1.17
N PHE A 318 -4.55 18.83 0.94
CA PHE A 318 -4.81 17.41 1.12
C PHE A 318 -4.16 16.65 -0.03
N VAL A 319 -3.63 15.46 0.24
CA VAL A 319 -3.06 14.60 -0.79
C VAL A 319 -3.68 13.22 -0.68
N ASN A 320 -4.15 12.72 -1.82
CA ASN A 320 -4.69 11.39 -1.98
C ASN A 320 -4.00 10.71 -3.15
N TYR A 321 -4.06 9.38 -3.18
CA TYR A 321 -3.66 8.56 -4.32
C TYR A 321 -4.71 7.49 -4.57
N PHE A 322 -4.90 7.11 -5.83
CA PHE A 322 -5.75 5.99 -6.17
C PHE A 322 -5.42 5.38 -7.53
N ALA A 323 -5.81 4.12 -7.69
CA ALA A 323 -5.88 3.45 -8.98
C ALA A 323 -7.26 2.81 -9.11
N GLY A 324 -7.93 3.08 -10.21
CA GLY A 324 -9.23 2.49 -10.51
C GLY A 324 -9.79 3.03 -11.80
N ALA A 325 -10.59 2.22 -12.48
CA ALA A 325 -11.32 2.67 -13.66
C ALA A 325 -12.45 3.66 -13.26
N PRO A 326 -12.94 4.48 -14.19
CA PRO A 326 -14.14 5.28 -14.01
C PRO A 326 -15.32 4.42 -13.53
N GLY A 327 -15.97 4.85 -12.45
CA GLY A 327 -17.10 4.12 -11.85
C GLY A 327 -16.72 2.94 -10.96
N SER A 328 -15.43 2.60 -10.86
CA SER A 328 -14.95 1.59 -9.90
C SER A 328 -15.20 2.03 -8.45
N LYS A 329 -15.18 1.07 -7.53
CA LYS A 329 -15.35 1.35 -6.09
C LYS A 329 -14.37 2.43 -5.60
N HIS A 330 -13.07 2.28 -5.88
CA HIS A 330 -12.06 3.24 -5.44
C HIS A 330 -12.26 4.63 -6.04
N ALA A 331 -12.53 4.74 -7.35
CA ALA A 331 -12.81 6.04 -7.97
C ALA A 331 -14.03 6.74 -7.35
N ASN A 332 -15.09 5.99 -7.03
CA ASN A 332 -16.28 6.55 -6.40
C ASN A 332 -16.04 6.97 -4.94
N MET A 333 -15.21 6.24 -4.19
CA MET A 333 -14.81 6.64 -2.84
C MET A 333 -13.96 7.92 -2.88
N THR A 334 -12.96 7.98 -3.76
CA THR A 334 -12.15 9.19 -4.00
C THR A 334 -13.00 10.39 -4.40
N GLU A 335 -14.07 10.20 -5.19
CA GLU A 335 -15.00 11.30 -5.52
C GLU A 335 -15.70 11.85 -4.26
N GLN A 336 -16.10 11.00 -3.31
CA GLN A 336 -16.69 11.47 -2.05
C GLN A 336 -15.66 12.18 -1.18
N LEU A 337 -14.40 11.72 -1.16
CA LEU A 337 -13.30 12.44 -0.52
C LEU A 337 -13.15 13.85 -1.12
N ILE A 338 -13.02 13.97 -2.45
CA ILE A 338 -12.90 15.25 -3.14
C ILE A 338 -14.08 16.16 -2.81
N ARG A 339 -15.30 15.61 -2.84
CA ARG A 339 -16.54 16.34 -2.50
C ARG A 339 -16.49 16.88 -1.07
N SER A 340 -16.07 16.07 -0.10
CA SER A 340 -15.97 16.47 1.31
C SER A 340 -14.95 17.61 1.52
N VAL A 341 -13.80 17.57 0.85
CA VAL A 341 -12.81 18.67 0.90
C VAL A 341 -13.41 19.96 0.36
N HIS A 342 -14.16 19.89 -0.75
CA HIS A 342 -14.82 21.07 -1.31
C HIS A 342 -15.94 21.62 -0.43
N MET A 343 -16.55 20.78 0.41
CA MET A 343 -17.58 21.19 1.37
C MET A 343 -16.99 21.83 2.63
N PHE A 344 -15.91 21.27 3.18
CA PHE A 344 -15.49 21.56 4.55
C PHE A 344 -14.10 22.19 4.68
N SER A 345 -13.38 22.39 3.57
CA SER A 345 -12.07 23.03 3.57
C SER A 345 -11.95 24.14 2.52
N LYS A 346 -11.11 25.12 2.82
CA LYS A 346 -10.68 26.16 1.88
C LYS A 346 -9.43 25.76 1.08
N ASN A 347 -8.71 24.73 1.51
CA ASN A 347 -7.46 24.27 0.90
C ASN A 347 -7.73 23.29 -0.25
N PRO A 348 -6.80 23.19 -1.23
CA PRO A 348 -6.93 22.26 -2.35
C PRO A 348 -6.69 20.80 -1.94
N ILE A 349 -7.12 19.91 -2.83
CA ILE A 349 -6.76 18.48 -2.80
C ILE A 349 -5.99 18.11 -4.06
N VAL A 350 -4.85 17.47 -3.87
CA VAL A 350 -4.06 16.84 -4.92
C VAL A 350 -4.42 15.36 -4.95
N VAL A 351 -4.81 14.85 -6.11
CA VAL A 351 -5.10 13.44 -6.31
C VAL A 351 -4.10 12.86 -7.30
N LEU A 352 -3.27 11.94 -6.82
CA LEU A 352 -2.32 11.17 -7.63
C LEU A 352 -3.03 9.96 -8.25
N HIS A 353 -3.43 10.10 -9.51
CA HIS A 353 -4.11 9.06 -10.28
C HIS A 353 -3.10 8.14 -10.98
N LEU A 354 -3.20 6.84 -10.68
CA LEU A 354 -2.31 5.78 -11.15
C LEU A 354 -3.03 4.76 -12.04
N GLY A 355 -4.35 4.93 -12.24
CA GLY A 355 -5.16 4.08 -13.10
C GLY A 355 -5.02 4.46 -14.57
N SER A 356 -5.73 3.73 -15.43
CA SER A 356 -5.71 3.97 -16.87
C SER A 356 -6.56 5.16 -17.30
N ARG A 357 -7.66 5.48 -16.60
CA ARG A 357 -8.57 6.57 -16.94
C ARG A 357 -9.17 7.20 -15.69
N ALA A 358 -9.24 8.52 -15.65
CA ALA A 358 -9.96 9.24 -14.61
C ALA A 358 -11.45 9.42 -14.98
N PRO A 359 -12.37 9.57 -14.01
CA PRO A 359 -13.77 9.84 -14.31
C PRO A 359 -13.99 11.11 -15.15
N ASP A 360 -14.85 11.03 -16.16
CA ASP A 360 -15.20 12.18 -17.02
C ASP A 360 -15.99 13.26 -16.24
N SER A 361 -16.67 12.86 -15.16
CA SER A 361 -17.44 13.75 -14.27
C SER A 361 -16.55 14.69 -13.44
N TRP A 362 -15.24 14.42 -13.37
CA TRP A 362 -14.28 15.26 -12.66
C TRP A 362 -13.83 16.38 -13.59
N THR A 363 -14.27 17.59 -13.29
CA THR A 363 -13.96 18.78 -14.09
C THR A 363 -13.57 19.92 -13.16
N ALA A 364 -12.72 20.84 -13.62
CA ALA A 364 -12.35 22.04 -12.87
C ALA A 364 -13.59 22.86 -12.45
N LYS A 365 -14.63 22.90 -13.28
CA LYS A 365 -15.90 23.57 -12.94
C LYS A 365 -16.61 22.93 -11.73
N ARG A 366 -16.63 21.60 -11.65
CA ARG A 366 -17.27 20.87 -10.54
C ARG A 366 -16.39 20.90 -9.29
N PHE A 367 -15.08 20.80 -9.46
CA PHE A 367 -14.09 20.73 -8.39
C PHE A 367 -12.98 21.77 -8.61
N PRO A 368 -13.25 23.06 -8.30
CA PRO A 368 -12.32 24.16 -8.59
C PRO A 368 -11.05 24.15 -7.74
N ARG A 369 -10.98 23.31 -6.68
CA ARG A 369 -9.80 23.14 -5.83
C ARG A 369 -9.15 21.76 -5.96
N LEU A 370 -9.50 21.00 -6.99
CA LEU A 370 -8.87 19.72 -7.32
C LEU A 370 -7.69 19.93 -8.27
N LEU A 371 -6.55 19.33 -7.93
CA LEU A 371 -5.42 19.09 -8.83
C LEU A 371 -5.33 17.58 -9.09
N LEU A 372 -5.66 17.16 -10.30
CA LEU A 372 -5.58 15.77 -10.72
C LEU A 372 -4.23 15.51 -11.41
N LEU A 373 -3.31 14.88 -10.69
CA LEU A 373 -1.99 14.53 -11.20
C LEU A 373 -1.99 13.08 -11.67
N HIS A 374 -1.63 12.86 -12.92
CA HIS A 374 -1.42 11.55 -13.49
C HIS A 374 0.01 11.11 -13.27
N ALA A 375 0.20 9.92 -12.72
CA ALA A 375 1.50 9.34 -12.43
C ALA A 375 1.62 7.95 -13.04
N ALA A 376 2.83 7.55 -13.42
CA ALA A 376 3.07 6.20 -13.95
C ALA A 376 2.75 5.17 -12.86
N PRO A 377 1.98 4.11 -13.12
CA PRO A 377 1.77 3.05 -12.14
C PRO A 377 3.09 2.34 -11.82
N MET A 378 3.18 1.76 -10.62
CA MET A 378 4.26 0.82 -10.34
C MET A 378 4.10 -0.39 -11.25
N GLY A 379 5.14 -0.63 -12.05
CA GLY A 379 5.16 -1.72 -13.01
C GLY A 379 5.07 -3.08 -12.31
N PRO A 380 4.63 -4.12 -13.03
CA PRO A 380 4.52 -5.48 -12.51
C PRO A 380 5.85 -6.01 -11.91
N ASP A 381 6.97 -5.63 -12.53
CA ASP A 381 8.32 -6.05 -12.12
C ASP A 381 8.80 -5.36 -10.84
N ALA A 382 8.04 -4.38 -10.32
CA ALA A 382 8.41 -3.70 -9.08
C ALA A 382 8.26 -4.63 -7.87
N HIS A 383 7.29 -5.55 -7.90
CA HIS A 383 6.94 -6.42 -6.76
C HIS A 383 6.79 -5.63 -5.45
N ARG A 384 6.18 -4.44 -5.51
CA ARG A 384 5.93 -3.54 -4.36
C ARG A 384 4.43 -3.38 -4.13
N SER A 385 4.02 -3.23 -2.86
CA SER A 385 2.62 -2.91 -2.52
C SER A 385 2.20 -1.61 -3.18
N PHE A 386 0.98 -1.57 -3.70
CA PHE A 386 0.36 -0.37 -4.27
C PHE A 386 0.40 0.83 -3.30
N ASN A 387 0.36 0.55 -2.00
CA ASN A 387 0.28 1.56 -0.96
C ASN A 387 1.54 2.43 -0.84
N PHE A 388 2.70 2.00 -1.36
CA PHE A 388 3.89 2.87 -1.43
C PHE A 388 3.70 4.09 -2.35
N ASN A 389 2.65 4.13 -3.18
CA ASN A 389 2.27 5.35 -3.87
C ASN A 389 1.79 6.46 -2.92
N LYS A 390 1.40 6.14 -1.67
CA LYS A 390 1.15 7.11 -0.62
C LYS A 390 2.38 7.99 -0.39
N LEU A 391 3.52 7.38 -0.06
CA LEU A 391 4.79 8.10 0.16
C LEU A 391 5.26 8.85 -1.09
N ARG A 392 5.10 8.23 -2.25
CA ARG A 392 5.42 8.84 -3.54
C ARG A 392 4.57 10.10 -3.79
N SER A 393 3.29 10.08 -3.41
CA SER A 393 2.41 11.23 -3.56
C SER A 393 2.87 12.42 -2.71
N PHE A 394 3.54 12.20 -1.58
CA PHE A 394 4.07 13.30 -0.75
C PHE A 394 5.14 14.05 -1.53
N LEU A 395 6.07 13.29 -2.15
CA LEU A 395 7.16 13.85 -2.94
C LEU A 395 6.67 14.52 -4.23
N ILE A 396 5.65 13.97 -4.88
CA ILE A 396 5.15 14.49 -6.16
C ILE A 396 4.22 15.70 -5.97
N SER A 397 3.49 15.76 -4.86
CA SER A 397 2.46 16.80 -4.63
C SER A 397 3.00 18.22 -4.50
N ARG A 398 4.28 18.39 -4.13
CA ARG A 398 4.92 19.69 -3.83
C ARG A 398 4.07 20.55 -2.87
N ALA A 399 3.56 19.94 -1.80
CA ALA A 399 2.88 20.65 -0.73
C ALA A 399 3.85 21.04 0.40
N ARG A 400 3.85 22.31 0.81
CA ARG A 400 4.64 22.79 1.97
C ARG A 400 4.12 22.22 3.28
N VAL A 401 2.79 22.09 3.40
CA VAL A 401 2.10 21.40 4.48
C VAL A 401 1.06 20.48 3.89
N GLY A 402 1.16 19.19 4.18
CA GLY A 402 0.30 18.15 3.62
C GLY A 402 -0.46 17.37 4.69
N VAL A 403 -1.68 16.96 4.34
CA VAL A 403 -2.49 15.99 5.07
C VAL A 403 -2.84 14.85 4.12
N GLU A 404 -2.38 13.64 4.44
CA GLU A 404 -2.62 12.45 3.63
C GLU A 404 -4.01 11.92 3.94
N LEU A 405 -4.74 11.55 2.89
CA LEU A 405 -6.03 10.91 3.02
C LEU A 405 -6.17 9.75 2.03
N ASP A 406 -6.53 8.58 2.56
CA ASP A 406 -6.87 7.41 1.77
C ASP A 406 -8.21 7.57 1.04
N SER A 407 -8.39 6.78 -0.02
CA SER A 407 -9.58 6.91 -0.88
C SER A 407 -10.89 6.60 -0.17
N ASP A 408 -10.87 5.77 0.88
CA ASP A 408 -12.03 5.46 1.72
C ASP A 408 -12.13 6.35 2.96
N GLN A 409 -11.61 7.58 2.86
CA GLN A 409 -11.81 8.64 3.85
C GLN A 409 -12.73 9.76 3.34
N PHE A 410 -13.26 10.53 4.28
CA PHE A 410 -13.80 11.87 4.01
C PHE A 410 -13.40 12.84 5.13
N VAL A 411 -13.46 14.15 4.86
CA VAL A 411 -13.19 15.19 5.86
C VAL A 411 -14.48 15.82 6.39
N GLY A 412 -14.47 16.32 7.62
CA GLY A 412 -15.57 17.06 8.25
C GLY A 412 -15.24 18.54 8.52
N PRO A 413 -16.21 19.32 9.04
CA PRO A 413 -16.00 20.70 9.47
C PRO A 413 -14.81 20.87 10.42
N GLY A 414 -14.00 21.92 10.20
CA GLY A 414 -12.84 22.25 11.05
C GLY A 414 -11.55 21.53 10.69
N VAL A 415 -11.54 20.66 9.68
CA VAL A 415 -10.35 19.89 9.23
C VAL A 415 -9.13 20.78 8.92
N ASP A 416 -9.33 22.03 8.50
CA ASP A 416 -8.24 22.97 8.18
C ASP A 416 -7.31 23.27 9.37
N TYR A 417 -7.78 23.06 10.60
CA TYR A 417 -6.97 23.15 11.81
C TYR A 417 -5.77 22.19 11.79
N MET A 418 -5.88 21.05 11.11
CA MET A 418 -4.78 20.10 10.95
C MET A 418 -3.56 20.74 10.29
N PHE A 419 -3.73 21.62 9.31
CA PHE A 419 -2.58 22.27 8.65
C PHE A 419 -1.82 23.20 9.60
N GLU A 420 -2.54 23.94 10.45
CA GLU A 420 -1.92 24.87 11.41
C GLU A 420 -1.09 24.09 12.44
N MET A 421 -1.66 23.00 12.95
CA MET A 421 -0.97 22.15 13.91
C MET A 421 0.19 21.38 13.29
N THR A 422 0.03 20.90 12.06
CA THR A 422 1.12 20.26 11.31
C THR A 422 2.31 21.20 11.15
N GLN A 423 2.06 22.44 10.75
CA GLN A 423 3.11 23.46 10.57
C GLN A 423 3.80 23.81 11.90
N LYS A 424 3.06 23.82 13.00
CA LYS A 424 3.60 24.08 14.34
C LYS A 424 4.47 22.95 14.85
N GLU A 425 4.05 21.70 14.63
CA GLU A 425 4.70 20.54 15.25
C GLU A 425 5.84 19.95 14.43
N ILE A 426 5.78 20.07 13.10
CA ILE A 426 6.76 19.50 12.18
C ILE A 426 7.64 20.62 11.62
N THR A 427 8.85 20.68 12.14
CA THR A 427 9.82 21.76 11.92
C THR A 427 11.14 21.15 11.47
N GLU A 428 12.15 21.98 11.21
CA GLU A 428 13.51 21.48 10.97
C GLU A 428 14.02 20.60 12.12
N ASN A 429 13.68 20.95 13.37
CA ASN A 429 14.09 20.21 14.58
C ASN A 429 13.28 18.92 14.79
N TYR A 430 12.10 18.80 14.18
CA TYR A 430 11.29 17.60 14.16
C TYR A 430 10.80 17.36 12.73
N SER A 431 11.67 16.76 11.93
CA SER A 431 11.51 16.59 10.49
C SER A 431 10.91 15.23 10.11
N MET A 432 10.06 14.66 10.97
CA MET A 432 9.34 13.41 10.69
C MET A 432 7.85 13.69 10.48
N PRO A 433 7.17 12.95 9.59
CA PRO A 433 5.72 13.00 9.52
C PRO A 433 5.13 12.57 10.85
N ILE A 434 3.97 13.11 11.22
CA ILE A 434 3.25 12.72 12.43
C ILE A 434 1.98 12.01 11.99
N MET A 435 1.76 10.81 12.54
CA MET A 435 0.62 9.95 12.24
C MET A 435 -0.36 9.89 13.42
N PRO A 436 -1.65 9.64 13.19
CA PRO A 436 -2.63 9.42 14.27
C PRO A 436 -2.45 8.06 14.95
N VAL A 437 -2.74 8.03 16.26
CA VAL A 437 -2.81 6.78 17.02
C VAL A 437 -3.70 5.76 16.32
N HIS A 438 -3.21 4.54 16.17
CA HIS A 438 -4.01 3.44 15.67
C HIS A 438 -4.98 2.92 16.74
N PHE A 439 -6.20 2.54 16.35
CA PHE A 439 -7.23 2.06 17.29
C PHE A 439 -6.90 0.68 17.88
N TYR A 440 -6.29 -0.21 17.09
CA TYR A 440 -5.62 -1.42 17.60
C TYR A 440 -4.31 -1.08 18.32
N SER A 441 -4.08 -1.74 19.46
CA SER A 441 -2.75 -1.93 20.03
C SER A 441 -2.10 -3.11 19.31
N PHE A 442 -1.47 -2.87 18.17
CA PHE A 442 -0.86 -3.94 17.40
C PHE A 442 0.21 -4.65 18.24
N THR A 443 0.15 -5.98 18.31
CA THR A 443 1.05 -6.82 19.11
C THR A 443 1.68 -7.92 18.26
N GLN A 444 2.69 -8.60 18.81
CA GLN A 444 3.30 -9.76 18.15
C GLN A 444 2.30 -10.89 17.89
N ALA A 445 1.22 -10.97 18.68
CA ALA A 445 0.18 -11.98 18.47
C ALA A 445 -0.62 -11.75 17.18
N ASP A 446 -0.69 -10.50 16.72
CA ASP A 446 -1.46 -10.13 15.53
C ASP A 446 -0.69 -10.48 14.24
N THR A 447 0.65 -10.42 14.28
CA THR A 447 1.51 -10.80 13.15
C THR A 447 2.76 -11.58 13.59
N PRO A 448 2.63 -12.82 14.09
CA PRO A 448 3.77 -13.59 14.59
C PRO A 448 4.81 -13.91 13.51
N HIS A 449 4.41 -13.81 12.24
CA HIS A 449 5.24 -14.11 11.06
C HIS A 449 5.96 -12.89 10.48
N ASN A 450 5.63 -11.67 10.92
CA ASN A 450 6.30 -10.47 10.41
C ASN A 450 7.67 -10.36 11.05
N VAL A 451 8.72 -10.67 10.27
CA VAL A 451 10.11 -10.64 10.70
C VAL A 451 10.53 -9.27 11.24
N TRP A 452 9.96 -8.19 10.67
CA TRP A 452 10.23 -6.83 11.12
C TRP A 452 9.62 -6.56 12.51
N TRP A 453 8.51 -7.18 12.89
CA TRP A 453 7.90 -6.96 14.21
C TRP A 453 8.81 -7.47 15.33
N GLN A 454 9.41 -8.65 15.15
CA GLN A 454 10.34 -9.24 16.13
C GLN A 454 11.55 -8.34 16.40
N ARG A 455 11.93 -7.51 15.42
CA ARG A 455 13.01 -6.54 15.56
C ARG A 455 12.68 -5.41 16.54
N PHE A 456 11.44 -4.92 16.51
CA PHE A 456 11.03 -3.73 17.27
C PHE A 456 10.32 -4.07 18.58
N CYS A 457 9.73 -5.26 18.69
CA CYS A 457 9.21 -5.78 19.94
C CYS A 457 9.70 -7.21 20.24
N PRO A 458 10.99 -7.41 20.57
CA PRO A 458 11.52 -8.72 20.96
C PRO A 458 11.07 -9.18 22.36
N ASP A 459 10.57 -8.26 23.19
CA ASP A 459 10.16 -8.51 24.58
C ASP A 459 8.83 -7.81 24.90
N PRO A 460 7.69 -8.36 24.42
CA PRO A 460 6.36 -7.85 24.77
C PRO A 460 6.08 -8.02 26.28
N PRO A 461 5.38 -7.06 26.94
CA PRO A 461 4.79 -5.84 26.40
C PRO A 461 5.73 -4.62 26.41
N ALA A 462 6.98 -4.78 26.85
CA ALA A 462 7.88 -3.64 27.05
C ALA A 462 8.25 -2.96 25.72
N CYS A 463 8.45 -3.76 24.65
CA CYS A 463 8.77 -3.33 23.29
C CYS A 463 9.69 -2.09 23.25
N LYS A 464 10.81 -2.10 24.00
CA LYS A 464 11.61 -0.87 24.26
C LYS A 464 12.01 -0.08 22.99
N PRO A 465 12.30 -0.73 21.85
CA PRO A 465 12.59 -0.01 20.61
C PRO A 465 11.44 0.87 20.08
N HIS A 466 10.18 0.59 20.45
CA HIS A 466 9.06 1.46 20.05
C HIS A 466 9.17 2.78 20.80
N SER A 467 9.42 3.86 20.07
CA SER A 467 9.46 5.23 20.59
C SER A 467 8.07 5.87 20.72
N MET A 468 7.06 5.30 20.06
CA MET A 468 5.65 5.67 20.16
C MET A 468 4.74 4.47 19.84
N ARG A 469 3.43 4.60 20.12
CA ARG A 469 2.42 3.57 19.79
C ARG A 469 2.32 3.37 18.28
N TRP A 470 1.87 2.19 17.86
CA TRP A 470 1.47 1.94 16.48
C TRP A 470 0.51 3.02 15.98
N SER A 471 0.81 3.55 14.81
CA SER A 471 0.06 4.65 14.18
C SER A 471 -0.60 4.18 12.90
N HIS A 472 -1.74 4.78 12.57
CA HIS A 472 -2.37 4.59 11.27
C HIS A 472 -1.62 5.40 10.21
N ALA A 473 -1.44 4.86 9.01
CA ALA A 473 -0.74 5.51 7.90
C ALA A 473 -1.49 6.68 7.24
N HIS A 474 -2.05 7.60 8.03
CA HIS A 474 -2.64 8.86 7.55
C HIS A 474 -1.80 10.05 8.03
N PRO A 475 -0.53 10.18 7.59
CA PRO A 475 0.38 11.17 8.13
C PRO A 475 -0.01 12.60 7.73
N THR A 476 0.37 13.54 8.58
CA THR A 476 0.56 14.93 8.20
C THR A 476 2.04 15.24 8.10
N TRP A 477 2.44 16.16 7.22
CA TRP A 477 3.84 16.55 7.06
C TRP A 477 4.00 18.02 6.71
N THR A 478 5.21 18.54 6.94
CA THR A 478 5.70 19.74 6.25
C THR A 478 6.81 19.34 5.28
N PHE A 479 7.27 20.27 4.43
CA PHE A 479 8.38 20.02 3.52
C PHE A 479 9.65 19.54 4.24
N TRP A 480 9.81 19.88 5.52
CA TRP A 480 10.91 19.38 6.37
C TRP A 480 10.93 17.85 6.47
N SER A 481 9.78 17.19 6.34
CA SER A 481 9.69 15.72 6.36
C SER A 481 10.01 15.04 5.04
N LEU A 482 10.10 15.77 3.93
CA LEU A 482 10.33 15.14 2.62
C LEU A 482 11.64 14.33 2.59
N PRO A 483 12.78 14.80 3.15
CA PRO A 483 14.00 14.00 3.23
C PRO A 483 13.84 12.68 4.00
N PHE A 484 13.00 12.66 5.05
CA PHE A 484 12.67 11.43 5.77
C PHE A 484 11.88 10.48 4.87
N VAL A 485 10.80 10.98 4.24
CA VAL A 485 9.93 10.19 3.35
C VAL A 485 10.71 9.63 2.17
N GLY A 486 11.49 10.47 1.49
CA GLY A 486 12.32 10.07 0.34
C GLY A 486 13.36 9.02 0.71
N ARG A 487 14.01 9.15 1.88
CA ARG A 487 14.96 8.15 2.37
C ARG A 487 14.31 6.79 2.58
N TRP A 488 13.17 6.72 3.26
CA TRP A 488 12.53 5.42 3.56
C TRP A 488 11.87 4.79 2.34
N LEU A 489 11.25 5.59 1.47
CA LEU A 489 10.76 5.10 0.18
C LEU A 489 11.91 4.58 -0.69
N ARG A 490 13.05 5.28 -0.72
CA ARG A 490 14.25 4.84 -1.42
C ARG A 490 14.75 3.51 -0.88
N ARG A 491 14.91 3.39 0.45
CA ARG A 491 15.36 2.15 1.09
C ARG A 491 14.50 0.97 0.67
N HIS A 492 13.18 1.17 0.60
CA HIS A 492 12.24 0.15 0.14
C HIS A 492 12.43 -0.22 -1.33
N PHE A 493 12.47 0.78 -2.21
CA PHE A 493 12.59 0.55 -3.66
C PHE A 493 13.98 0.05 -4.08
N ARG A 494 15.03 0.38 -3.33
CA ARG A 494 16.38 -0.13 -3.53
C ARG A 494 16.68 -1.40 -2.76
N ASP A 495 15.71 -1.92 -2.01
CA ASP A 495 15.88 -3.13 -1.20
C ASP A 495 17.09 -3.02 -0.25
N GLU A 496 17.29 -1.83 0.32
CA GLU A 496 18.39 -1.58 1.27
C GLU A 496 18.16 -2.36 2.57
N LEU A 497 19.24 -2.64 3.30
CA LEU A 497 19.17 -3.41 4.54
C LEU A 497 19.03 -2.50 5.76
N LEU A 498 18.25 -2.95 6.73
CA LEU A 498 18.39 -2.55 8.14
C LEU A 498 19.46 -3.44 8.76
N LEU A 499 20.52 -2.82 9.28
CA LEU A 499 21.66 -3.55 9.86
C LEU A 499 21.22 -4.45 11.01
N ALA A 500 21.89 -5.59 11.18
CA ALA A 500 21.66 -6.50 12.28
C ALA A 500 21.70 -5.77 13.63
N THR A 501 20.82 -6.17 14.55
CA THR A 501 20.73 -5.57 15.89
C THR A 501 20.65 -6.66 16.95
N THR A 502 21.00 -6.33 18.18
CA THR A 502 20.87 -7.24 19.32
C THR A 502 19.72 -6.75 20.18
N GLY A 503 18.63 -7.52 20.22
CA GLY A 503 17.48 -7.23 21.06
C GLY A 503 17.80 -7.33 22.55
N ASN A 504 16.89 -6.81 23.38
CA ASN A 504 16.95 -7.04 24.83
C ASN A 504 16.90 -8.56 25.09
N GLY A 505 17.78 -9.06 25.96
CA GLY A 505 17.93 -10.50 26.20
C GLY A 505 18.97 -11.19 25.31
N GLY A 506 19.72 -10.44 24.48
CA GLY A 506 20.82 -10.99 23.69
C GLY A 506 20.38 -11.71 22.40
N LEU A 507 19.10 -11.62 22.04
CA LEU A 507 18.59 -12.17 20.78
C LEU A 507 19.21 -11.41 19.61
N HIS A 508 20.03 -12.09 18.82
CA HIS A 508 20.60 -11.53 17.60
C HIS A 508 19.54 -11.54 16.50
N LEU A 509 19.18 -10.35 16.03
CA LEU A 509 18.26 -10.14 14.92
C LEU A 509 19.10 -9.81 13.70
N GLY A 510 18.97 -10.63 12.66
CA GLY A 510 19.73 -10.47 11.42
C GLY A 510 19.43 -9.16 10.69
N GLU A 511 20.10 -8.97 9.56
CA GLU A 511 19.76 -7.91 8.62
C GLU A 511 18.34 -8.12 8.08
N LEU A 512 17.62 -7.02 7.87
CA LEU A 512 16.26 -7.04 7.35
C LEU A 512 16.21 -6.21 6.06
N PRO A 513 15.93 -6.83 4.89
CA PRO A 513 15.65 -6.06 3.69
C PRO A 513 14.40 -5.21 3.88
N VAL A 514 14.52 -3.90 3.61
CA VAL A 514 13.40 -2.98 3.80
C VAL A 514 12.23 -3.31 2.86
N SER A 515 12.49 -3.98 1.73
CA SER A 515 11.42 -4.45 0.84
C SER A 515 10.53 -5.55 1.45
N GLU A 516 10.98 -6.24 2.50
CA GLU A 516 10.18 -7.23 3.24
C GLU A 516 9.16 -6.61 4.20
N ILE A 517 9.15 -5.28 4.32
CA ILE A 517 8.10 -4.53 5.02
C ILE A 517 6.98 -4.29 4.01
N PRO A 518 5.85 -5.02 4.08
CA PRO A 518 4.95 -5.18 2.94
C PRO A 518 4.07 -3.95 2.69
N GLU A 519 3.72 -3.20 3.73
CA GLU A 519 2.79 -2.07 3.66
C GLU A 519 3.44 -0.74 4.05
N ASP A 520 2.85 0.34 3.57
CA ASP A 520 3.24 1.72 3.87
C ASP A 520 3.07 2.06 5.36
N GLU A 521 2.01 1.56 6.01
CA GLU A 521 1.80 1.68 7.45
C GLU A 521 2.94 1.05 8.24
N ASP A 522 3.30 -0.17 7.87
CA ASP A 522 4.40 -0.88 8.52
C ASP A 522 5.71 -0.12 8.33
N LEU A 523 5.97 0.35 7.11
CA LEU A 523 7.18 1.10 6.80
C LEU A 523 7.27 2.41 7.58
N LEU A 524 6.19 3.18 7.68
CA LEU A 524 6.19 4.46 8.40
C LEU A 524 6.39 4.27 9.92
N ASN A 525 5.78 3.25 10.52
CA ASN A 525 6.00 2.94 11.93
C ASN A 525 7.43 2.47 12.18
N VAL A 526 7.95 1.53 11.37
CA VAL A 526 9.35 1.08 11.46
C VAL A 526 10.31 2.26 11.27
N ALA A 527 10.06 3.10 10.28
CA ALA A 527 10.89 4.24 9.95
C ALA A 527 10.99 5.24 11.09
N THR A 528 9.84 5.57 11.68
CA THR A 528 9.78 6.51 12.79
C THR A 528 10.40 5.93 14.06
N TRP A 529 10.27 4.64 14.34
CA TRP A 529 10.96 4.01 15.47
C TRP A 529 12.48 3.96 15.29
N GLU A 530 12.96 3.59 14.10
CA GLU A 530 14.39 3.59 13.76
C GLU A 530 15.01 4.99 13.89
N GLU A 531 14.26 6.04 13.55
CA GLU A 531 14.69 7.45 13.71
C GLU A 531 14.27 8.09 15.05
N LYS A 532 13.74 7.30 15.99
CA LYS A 532 13.36 7.73 17.35
C LYS A 532 12.32 8.86 17.37
N GLY A 533 11.37 8.85 16.44
CA GLY A 533 10.21 9.74 16.43
C GLY A 533 9.36 9.58 17.68
N THR A 534 8.92 10.69 18.26
CA THR A 534 8.25 10.74 19.57
C THR A 534 6.88 11.40 19.54
N LYS A 535 6.54 12.10 18.44
CA LYS A 535 5.27 12.79 18.32
C LYS A 535 4.25 11.92 17.59
N GLN A 536 3.03 11.95 18.10
CA GLN A 536 1.88 11.24 17.54
C GLN A 536 0.63 12.11 17.69
N TRP A 537 -0.22 12.16 16.66
CA TRP A 537 -1.51 12.82 16.78
C TRP A 537 -2.46 11.98 17.62
N CYS A 538 -3.34 12.64 18.36
CA CYS A 538 -4.52 11.94 18.85
C CYS A 538 -5.34 11.43 17.64
N LYS A 539 -6.22 10.46 17.86
CA LYS A 539 -6.94 9.83 16.74
C LYS A 539 -7.78 10.88 16.02
N PHE A 540 -7.51 11.16 14.75
CA PHE A 540 -8.35 12.10 13.98
C PHE A 540 -9.12 11.48 12.82
N ASP A 541 -8.79 10.24 12.50
CA ASP A 541 -9.25 9.42 11.38
C ASP A 541 -10.17 8.30 11.89
N ASN A 542 -11.27 8.72 12.50
CA ASN A 542 -12.22 7.86 13.22
C ASN A 542 -13.00 6.96 12.25
N ASP A 543 -13.53 5.83 12.71
CA ASP A 543 -14.35 4.98 11.84
C ASP A 543 -15.66 5.68 11.45
N TYR A 544 -16.20 5.34 10.28
CA TYR A 544 -17.50 5.81 9.80
C TYR A 544 -18.60 5.76 10.88
N HIS A 545 -18.67 4.67 11.66
CA HIS A 545 -19.69 4.49 12.69
C HIS A 545 -19.50 5.45 13.87
N GLU A 546 -18.28 5.86 14.17
CA GLU A 546 -18.00 6.84 15.23
C GLU A 546 -18.49 8.23 14.81
N PHE A 547 -18.38 8.58 13.53
CA PHE A 547 -18.99 9.80 12.98
C PHE A 547 -20.51 9.77 13.07
N VAL A 548 -21.15 8.63 12.77
CA VAL A 548 -22.60 8.45 12.96
C VAL A 548 -22.99 8.75 14.41
N ASP A 549 -22.23 8.21 15.37
CA ASP A 549 -22.49 8.42 16.79
C ASP A 549 -22.27 9.88 17.21
N MET A 550 -21.23 10.53 16.71
CA MET A 550 -20.99 11.96 16.94
C MET A 550 -22.16 12.81 16.41
N LEU A 551 -22.71 12.50 15.23
CA LEU A 551 -23.84 13.25 14.66
C LEU A 551 -25.15 13.08 15.42
N ARG A 552 -25.27 12.08 16.29
CA ARG A 552 -26.42 11.94 17.19
C ARG A 552 -26.40 12.93 18.35
N TRP A 553 -25.30 13.67 18.53
CA TRP A 553 -25.19 14.73 19.54
C TRP A 553 -26.34 15.73 19.43
N ASN A 554 -26.89 16.13 20.57
CA ASN A 554 -27.91 17.16 20.68
C ASN A 554 -27.34 18.34 21.47
N PRO A 555 -27.52 19.60 21.03
CA PRO A 555 -27.15 20.77 21.81
C PRO A 555 -27.67 20.78 23.26
N GLN A 556 -28.81 20.13 23.51
CA GLN A 556 -29.38 19.98 24.86
C GLN A 556 -28.56 19.08 25.79
N ASP A 557 -27.74 18.19 25.23
CA ASP A 557 -26.83 17.32 25.99
C ASP A 557 -25.53 18.06 26.41
N GLY A 558 -25.39 19.33 26.04
CA GLY A 558 -24.23 20.16 26.34
C GLY A 558 -22.95 19.55 25.75
N HIS A 559 -21.97 19.28 26.61
CA HIS A 559 -20.68 18.71 26.19
C HIS A 559 -20.62 17.18 26.27
N HIS A 560 -21.70 16.47 26.58
CA HIS A 560 -21.66 15.02 26.70
C HIS A 560 -21.68 14.31 25.34
N THR A 561 -20.98 13.18 25.24
CA THR A 561 -20.97 12.30 24.06
C THR A 561 -20.88 10.84 24.45
N THR A 562 -21.45 9.97 23.62
CA THR A 562 -21.34 8.51 23.74
C THR A 562 -20.15 7.93 23.01
N THR A 563 -19.40 8.76 22.26
CA THR A 563 -18.18 8.32 21.57
C THR A 563 -17.13 7.93 22.61
N GLY A 564 -16.77 6.65 22.66
CA GLY A 564 -15.73 6.15 23.56
C GLY A 564 -14.34 6.65 23.18
N ASP A 565 -13.36 6.41 24.04
CA ASP A 565 -11.95 6.70 23.76
C ASP A 565 -11.30 5.58 22.91
N ILE A 566 -10.09 5.81 22.42
CA ILE A 566 -9.26 4.71 21.92
C ILE A 566 -8.84 3.83 23.09
N ALA A 567 -8.86 2.51 22.88
CA ALA A 567 -8.50 1.52 23.88
C ALA A 567 -7.14 1.84 24.53
N SER A 568 -7.06 1.62 25.83
CA SER A 568 -5.85 1.88 26.61
C SER A 568 -4.69 1.02 26.14
N ASP A 569 -3.50 1.62 26.19
CA ASP A 569 -2.21 1.00 25.96
C ASP A 569 -1.36 1.27 27.20
N PRO A 570 -1.02 0.26 28.02
CA PRO A 570 -0.31 0.47 29.27
C PRO A 570 1.02 1.23 29.14
N LYS A 571 1.66 1.19 27.96
CA LYS A 571 2.94 1.85 27.71
C LYS A 571 2.77 3.30 27.28
N PHE A 572 1.87 3.56 26.34
CA PHE A 572 1.77 4.87 25.69
C PHE A 572 0.51 5.66 26.03
N TYR A 573 -0.60 4.99 26.31
CA TYR A 573 -1.91 5.62 26.57
C TYR A 573 -2.66 4.85 27.66
N PRO A 574 -2.16 4.85 28.91
CA PRO A 574 -2.73 4.03 29.98
C PRO A 574 -4.21 4.34 30.25
N ASP A 575 -4.62 5.59 30.01
CA ASP A 575 -6.00 6.07 30.16
C ASP A 575 -6.75 6.22 28.81
N GLY A 576 -6.21 5.63 27.74
CA GLY A 576 -6.73 5.78 26.38
C GLY A 576 -6.20 7.01 25.65
N ALA A 577 -6.52 7.10 24.35
CA ALA A 577 -6.21 8.27 23.53
C ALA A 577 -7.51 8.97 23.13
N ALA A 578 -7.46 10.29 23.14
CA ALA A 578 -8.57 11.14 22.75
C ALA A 578 -8.77 11.14 21.22
N LYS A 579 -9.96 11.56 20.79
CA LYS A 579 -10.39 11.57 19.39
C LYS A 579 -10.66 12.99 18.91
N ALA A 580 -10.42 13.26 17.64
CA ALA A 580 -10.79 14.48 16.94
C ALA A 580 -11.57 14.12 15.67
N PHE A 581 -12.80 14.58 15.49
CA PHE A 581 -13.64 14.26 14.34
C PHE A 581 -13.31 15.15 13.13
N PHE A 582 -12.06 15.07 12.65
CA PHE A 582 -11.62 15.78 11.44
C PHE A 582 -11.80 14.96 10.19
N THR A 583 -11.51 13.65 10.25
CA THR A 583 -11.66 12.75 9.11
C THR A 583 -12.30 11.44 9.54
N ALA A 584 -13.13 10.87 8.67
CA ALA A 584 -13.65 9.52 8.84
C ALA A 584 -12.88 8.57 7.93
N HIS A 585 -12.64 7.34 8.37
CA HIS A 585 -11.99 6.27 7.63
C HIS A 585 -12.93 5.05 7.48
N ASN A 586 -12.51 4.08 6.65
CA ASN A 586 -13.27 2.87 6.35
C ASN A 586 -14.63 3.16 5.67
N CYS A 587 -14.72 4.29 4.96
CA CYS A 587 -15.92 4.77 4.26
C CYS A 587 -16.08 4.08 2.90
N LYS A 588 -16.19 2.74 2.94
CA LYS A 588 -16.08 1.84 1.79
C LYS A 588 -17.31 1.83 0.86
N ASP A 589 -18.43 2.40 1.28
CA ASP A 589 -19.65 2.54 0.48
C ASP A 589 -19.84 4.00 0.05
N PRO A 590 -19.51 4.36 -1.21
CA PRO A 590 -19.66 5.73 -1.71
C PRO A 590 -21.07 6.30 -1.57
N SER A 591 -22.11 5.46 -1.64
CA SER A 591 -23.49 5.93 -1.54
C SER A 591 -23.87 6.25 -0.09
N ALA A 592 -23.39 5.45 0.87
CA ALA A 592 -23.54 5.74 2.29
C ALA A 592 -22.74 7.00 2.67
N THR A 593 -21.50 7.10 2.22
CA THR A 593 -20.65 8.29 2.42
C THR A 593 -21.30 9.55 1.85
N ALA A 594 -21.88 9.49 0.65
CA ALA A 594 -22.56 10.63 0.06
C ALA A 594 -23.69 11.17 0.93
N LYS A 595 -24.51 10.28 1.52
CA LYS A 595 -25.61 10.66 2.43
C LYS A 595 -25.08 11.25 3.74
N MET A 596 -24.02 10.65 4.28
CA MET A 596 -23.34 11.13 5.49
C MET A 596 -22.82 12.56 5.30
N LEU A 597 -22.18 12.86 4.16
CA LEU A 597 -21.70 14.21 3.85
C LEU A 597 -22.83 15.24 3.77
N ASP A 598 -23.96 14.87 3.18
CA ASP A 598 -25.14 15.74 3.11
C ASP A 598 -25.74 15.98 4.51
N GLU A 599 -25.78 14.97 5.37
CA GLU A 599 -26.21 15.10 6.77
C GLU A 599 -25.27 16.00 7.58
N ILE A 600 -23.95 15.78 7.49
CA ILE A 600 -22.95 16.63 8.15
C ILE A 600 -23.13 18.08 7.73
N LYS A 601 -23.27 18.34 6.42
CA LYS A 601 -23.45 19.69 5.89
C LYS A 601 -24.74 20.33 6.41
N SER A 602 -25.87 19.63 6.35
CA SER A 602 -27.16 20.14 6.86
C SER A 602 -27.06 20.50 8.33
N ARG A 603 -26.54 19.58 9.17
CA ARG A 603 -26.41 19.81 10.61
C ARG A 603 -25.44 20.94 10.94
N TRP A 604 -24.34 21.07 10.19
CA TRP A 604 -23.41 22.19 10.34
C TRP A 604 -24.09 23.53 10.04
N GLU A 605 -24.84 23.61 8.95
CA GLU A 605 -25.58 24.82 8.55
C GLU A 605 -26.72 25.17 9.51
N GLU A 606 -27.34 24.17 10.15
CA GLU A 606 -28.40 24.34 11.15
C GLU A 606 -27.88 24.61 12.58
N GLY A 607 -26.56 24.59 12.80
CA GLY A 607 -25.97 24.73 14.14
C GLY A 607 -26.21 23.51 15.05
N LEU A 608 -26.50 22.36 14.45
CA LEU A 608 -26.71 21.06 15.11
C LEU A 608 -25.46 20.16 15.05
N TYR A 609 -24.34 20.71 14.64
CA TYR A 609 -23.03 20.06 14.69
C TYR A 609 -22.31 20.47 15.98
N PRO A 610 -21.60 19.54 16.66
CA PRO A 610 -20.88 19.86 17.89
C PRO A 610 -19.97 21.08 17.73
N PRO A 611 -19.93 22.00 18.72
CA PRO A 611 -19.09 23.20 18.64
C PRO A 611 -17.58 22.88 18.69
N SER A 612 -17.23 21.65 19.06
CA SER A 612 -15.89 21.11 18.98
C SER A 612 -15.91 19.69 18.43
N THR A 613 -14.84 19.33 17.72
CA THR A 613 -14.61 17.99 17.19
C THR A 613 -13.77 17.11 18.13
N ILE A 614 -13.30 17.61 19.28
CA ILE A 614 -12.40 16.85 20.16
C ILE A 614 -13.20 16.17 21.27
N THR A 615 -13.06 14.85 21.41
CA THR A 615 -13.70 14.06 22.47
C THR A 615 -12.70 13.28 23.31
N PHE A 616 -12.90 13.29 24.62
CA PHE A 616 -12.18 12.42 25.55
C PHE A 616 -13.03 12.17 26.79
N LYS A 617 -13.07 10.94 27.30
CA LYS A 617 -13.81 10.54 28.50
C LYS A 617 -15.29 10.93 28.46
N GLY A 618 -15.93 10.73 27.30
CA GLY A 618 -17.37 11.01 27.09
C GLY A 618 -17.73 12.50 27.09
N ARG A 619 -16.75 13.39 26.86
CA ARG A 619 -16.94 14.85 26.82
C ARG A 619 -16.35 15.45 25.54
N PHE A 620 -17.05 16.40 24.94
CA PHE A 620 -16.53 17.34 23.92
C PHE A 620 -15.74 18.47 24.58
N TRP A 621 -14.53 18.73 24.10
CA TRP A 621 -13.60 19.72 24.64
C TRP A 621 -13.50 20.92 23.71
N ALA A 622 -13.65 22.16 24.17
CA ALA A 622 -13.70 23.31 23.27
C ALA A 622 -12.41 23.53 22.48
N SER A 623 -11.26 23.07 23.00
CA SER A 623 -9.99 23.08 22.30
C SER A 623 -9.03 22.01 22.83
N GLY A 624 -8.00 21.68 22.05
CA GLY A 624 -6.89 20.85 22.53
C GLY A 624 -6.16 21.46 23.73
N SER A 625 -6.17 22.80 23.87
CA SER A 625 -5.56 23.49 25.01
C SER A 625 -6.36 23.29 26.31
N GLU A 626 -7.70 23.29 26.23
CA GLU A 626 -8.57 22.99 27.38
C GLU A 626 -8.37 21.54 27.82
N LEU A 627 -8.41 20.61 26.86
CA LEU A 627 -8.17 19.19 27.12
C LEU A 627 -6.81 18.97 27.78
N ARG A 628 -5.74 19.54 27.24
CA ARG A 628 -4.39 19.38 27.80
C ARG A 628 -4.21 20.01 29.18
N LYS A 629 -5.02 21.03 29.54
CA LYS A 629 -5.02 21.62 30.88
C LYS A 629 -5.66 20.70 31.91
N GLU A 630 -6.74 20.01 31.56
CA GLU A 630 -7.45 19.08 32.46
C GLU A 630 -6.81 17.68 32.47
N HIS A 631 -6.19 17.30 31.35
CA HIS A 631 -5.53 16.02 31.12
C HIS A 631 -4.07 16.20 30.64
N PRO A 632 -3.18 16.76 31.48
CA PRO A 632 -1.77 16.98 31.12
C PRO A 632 -1.00 15.67 30.90
N GLU A 633 -1.54 14.52 31.31
CA GLU A 633 -1.00 13.19 31.09
C GLU A 633 -1.12 12.68 29.64
N LEU A 634 -1.99 13.27 28.82
CA LEU A 634 -2.21 12.83 27.45
C LEU A 634 -0.96 13.10 26.58
N PRO A 635 -0.28 12.07 26.06
CA PRO A 635 0.96 12.26 25.34
C PRO A 635 0.76 12.68 23.88
N CYS A 636 -0.42 12.44 23.31
CA CYS A 636 -0.71 12.80 21.92
C CYS A 636 -0.96 14.32 21.75
N ILE A 637 -0.87 14.76 20.50
CA ILE A 637 -0.98 16.18 20.13
C ILE A 637 -2.33 16.45 19.46
N PHE A 638 -2.84 17.68 19.65
CA PHE A 638 -4.08 18.21 19.07
C PHE A 638 -3.84 19.44 18.23
#